data_AF-A0A158EIZ1-F1
#
_entry.id   AF-A0A158EIZ1-F1
#
_cell.length_a   1.000
_cell.length_b   1.000
_cell.length_c   1.000
_cell.angle_alpha   90.00
_cell.angle_beta   90.00
_cell.angle_gamma   90.00
#
_symmetry.space_group_name_H-M   'P 1'
#
loop_
_entity.id
_entity.type
_entity.pdbx_description
1 polymer ?
#
loop_
_entity_poly.entity_id
_entity_poly.type
_entity_poly.pdbx_seq_one_letter_code
_entity_poly.pdbx_strand_id
1 'polypeptide(L)'
;MKEINVSFSSTPDGGIINNSSNQPLTKKSNSQKEQSGGAFEGLKHMNLERYAADISGAENNSTQPKFLATPLNKVQGGSNPIEIKAKALMEFIKTASPKEKNEALRKFFDDDLITTTKNVRFLLESGAAPLIEEFAKENPKNFSLLIADPKAYEKMLPETTALVLNDAYNSRIVKIVNGMSEESLRNVVPLISKRLLALFREDIEFAARVLSISAPLDRKKIFDQLDFNTAKLIKKRMPLQQADFCIIDDLPKADRTIFFNNALEQISELHSSDRHVPLKRIAIDIGLLPEADRSCAFNSILAQSLELPLEARPTLLRILATRICCLPEGADRTLAFNRLLAQTHELSFDDCSHLLDKLTASVSSLRSADVRSAFESVLERTNKLPPKFRRVPLSNLAYNINQLQEADRTSAFKLVLDQTRDVPAYIWGTTPLFPLASSIRLLPRTFRKTAFDRVLQQSIKLPLEADRAAVTASLEANKESIIPRETTGRLLGLNRNLLQYTLSFLSNDEKDVLPDVKNKRLSRSLNNAGLEAIQKSDVISFKAEYLMKSMTSEDELYFGRPIKQKDADALLKFFRENLVETEVKDLPKLLKCFEGGKHKSRIRNYMIRALLESGQTSVVNEMAKTNPKEFSELAIDFSDFKKMEPKSSALVLNEMRFGDIRKHLSDLNRARYVHSTEIMKSLNQTALTGAFESGLEYGWREFSQYIFYGKNSSERDEIFKLLPPETVEKIKNKSPHLR
;
A
#
# COMPACT_ATOMS: atom_id res chain seq x y z
N MET A 1 10.65 9.45 76.41
CA MET A 1 10.09 9.90 75.13
C MET A 1 10.19 8.75 74.14
N LYS A 2 9.07 8.45 73.48
CA LYS A 2 8.76 7.37 72.51
C LYS A 2 9.95 6.90 71.66
N GLU A 3 10.31 5.61 71.70
CA GLU A 3 9.78 4.46 70.92
C GLU A 3 10.12 4.55 69.42
N ILE A 4 10.45 3.49 68.67
CA ILE A 4 10.75 2.06 68.88
C ILE A 4 11.38 1.63 67.53
N ASN A 5 12.48 0.88 67.57
CA ASN A 5 13.01 0.12 66.43
C ASN A 5 12.35 -1.27 66.47
N VAL A 6 11.69 -1.70 65.39
CA VAL A 6 11.33 -3.11 65.21
C VAL A 6 11.57 -3.54 63.76
N SER A 7 12.58 -4.40 63.63
CA SER A 7 12.75 -5.38 62.57
C SER A 7 11.78 -6.54 62.78
N PHE A 8 11.07 -6.97 61.73
CA PHE A 8 10.48 -8.30 61.66
C PHE A 8 10.81 -8.97 60.33
N SER A 9 11.64 -10.02 60.46
CA SER A 9 11.75 -11.15 59.55
C SER A 9 10.58 -12.10 59.80
N SER A 10 9.89 -12.53 58.74
CA SER A 10 9.07 -13.74 58.78
C SER A 10 8.92 -14.33 57.39
N THR A 11 9.67 -15.40 57.14
CA THR A 11 9.36 -16.46 56.19
C THR A 11 8.09 -17.21 56.64
N PRO A 12 7.33 -17.80 55.72
CA PRO A 12 6.52 -18.97 56.03
C PRO A 12 7.01 -20.22 55.27
N ASP A 13 7.03 -21.30 56.03
CA ASP A 13 7.31 -22.68 55.66
C ASP A 13 6.47 -23.17 54.47
N GLY A 14 7.14 -23.71 53.46
CA GLY A 14 6.56 -24.50 52.38
C GLY A 14 6.75 -25.99 52.64
N GLY A 15 5.68 -26.66 53.05
CA GLY A 15 5.65 -28.10 53.30
C GLY A 15 5.93 -28.94 52.06
N ILE A 16 6.77 -29.95 52.26
CA ILE A 16 7.10 -31.02 51.32
C ILE A 16 5.98 -32.07 51.39
N ILE A 17 5.26 -32.29 50.28
CA ILE A 17 4.50 -33.54 50.06
C ILE A 17 4.95 -34.14 48.72
N ASN A 18 5.56 -35.31 48.84
CA ASN A 18 5.87 -36.23 47.76
C ASN A 18 4.58 -36.69 47.04
N ASN A 19 4.60 -36.72 45.71
CA ASN A 19 3.98 -37.81 44.94
C ASN A 19 4.52 -37.82 43.50
N SER A 20 5.53 -38.65 43.31
CA SER A 20 6.05 -39.10 42.04
C SER A 20 5.30 -40.36 41.57
N SER A 21 4.47 -40.23 40.54
CA SER A 21 4.00 -41.37 39.74
C SER A 21 4.22 -41.06 38.26
N ASN A 22 5.37 -41.51 37.75
CA ASN A 22 5.65 -41.62 36.33
C ASN A 22 4.86 -42.79 35.75
N GLN A 23 3.98 -42.53 34.78
CA GLN A 23 3.62 -43.53 33.76
C GLN A 23 3.63 -42.90 32.35
N PRO A 24 4.14 -43.62 31.34
CA PRO A 24 4.39 -43.09 30.02
C PRO A 24 3.16 -43.19 29.10
N LEU A 25 2.86 -42.10 28.40
CA LEU A 25 1.90 -42.05 27.29
C LEU A 25 2.49 -42.76 26.07
N THR A 26 1.99 -43.97 25.81
CA THR A 26 2.21 -44.70 24.55
C THR A 26 1.44 -44.03 23.41
N LYS A 27 2.19 -43.53 22.41
CA LYS A 27 1.66 -43.14 21.09
C LYS A 27 1.15 -44.38 20.35
N LYS A 28 -0.17 -44.46 20.10
CA LYS A 28 -0.75 -45.38 19.10
C LYS A 28 -0.86 -44.65 17.76
N SER A 29 0.07 -44.96 16.86
CA SER A 29 -0.02 -44.69 15.43
C SER A 29 -0.89 -45.78 14.79
N ASN A 30 -2.11 -45.43 14.37
CA ASN A 30 -2.93 -46.27 13.51
C ASN A 30 -2.51 -46.04 12.05
N SER A 31 -1.64 -46.92 11.55
CA SER A 31 -1.40 -47.12 10.12
C SER A 31 -2.36 -48.20 9.62
N GLN A 32 -3.44 -47.80 8.93
CA GLN A 32 -4.24 -48.74 8.16
C GLN A 32 -3.58 -48.98 6.80
N LYS A 33 -3.23 -50.25 6.58
CA LYS A 33 -2.82 -50.84 5.31
C LYS A 33 -3.99 -50.79 4.33
N GLU A 34 -3.80 -50.14 3.19
CA GLU A 34 -4.54 -50.44 1.97
C GLU A 34 -3.90 -51.67 1.31
N GLN A 35 -4.66 -52.76 1.26
CA GLN A 35 -4.39 -53.90 0.39
C GLN A 35 -5.02 -53.60 -0.97
N SER A 36 -4.17 -53.40 -1.98
CA SER A 36 -4.55 -53.37 -3.39
C SER A 36 -4.39 -54.76 -4.00
N GLY A 37 -5.50 -55.36 -4.38
CA GLY A 37 -5.64 -56.52 -5.28
C GLY A 37 -7.15 -56.72 -5.45
N GLY A 38 -7.73 -56.92 -6.62
CA GLY A 38 -7.28 -57.09 -7.98
C GLY A 38 -8.53 -57.56 -8.74
N ALA A 39 -8.59 -57.25 -10.05
CA ALA A 39 -9.49 -57.83 -11.05
C ALA A 39 -11.01 -57.69 -10.85
N PHE A 40 -11.66 -56.91 -11.74
CA PHE A 40 -12.81 -57.35 -12.54
C PHE A 40 -12.96 -56.42 -13.74
N GLU A 41 -12.30 -56.78 -14.85
CA GLU A 41 -12.75 -56.43 -16.19
C GLU A 41 -13.97 -57.29 -16.52
N GLY A 42 -15.05 -56.68 -16.98
CA GLY A 42 -16.18 -57.41 -17.55
C GLY A 42 -17.46 -56.57 -17.56
N LEU A 43 -18.05 -56.43 -18.75
CA LEU A 43 -19.34 -55.77 -19.06
C LEU A 43 -19.27 -54.28 -19.42
N LYS A 44 -18.58 -53.99 -20.52
CA LYS A 44 -19.03 -52.96 -21.48
C LYS A 44 -20.14 -53.55 -22.35
N HIS A 45 -21.08 -52.68 -22.73
CA HIS A 45 -22.19 -52.85 -23.68
C HIS A 45 -23.53 -53.36 -23.11
N MET A 46 -24.34 -52.42 -22.61
CA MET A 46 -25.78 -52.45 -22.85
C MET A 46 -26.22 -51.11 -23.45
N ASN A 47 -26.83 -51.22 -24.63
CA ASN A 47 -27.24 -50.15 -25.53
C ASN A 47 -28.28 -49.22 -24.92
N LEU A 48 -27.93 -47.94 -24.77
CA LEU A 48 -28.86 -46.81 -24.55
C LEU A 48 -29.41 -46.24 -25.88
N GLU A 49 -29.03 -46.80 -27.03
CA GLU A 49 -29.43 -46.30 -28.36
C GLU A 49 -30.86 -46.69 -28.79
N ARG A 50 -31.58 -47.51 -28.01
CA ARG A 50 -32.94 -47.96 -28.39
C ARG A 50 -34.11 -47.10 -27.89
N TYR A 51 -33.86 -46.02 -27.15
CA TYR A 51 -34.93 -45.10 -26.70
C TYR A 51 -34.97 -43.77 -27.48
N ALA A 52 -33.95 -43.49 -28.29
CA ALA A 52 -33.89 -42.30 -29.14
C ALA A 52 -34.53 -42.51 -30.53
N ALA A 53 -34.70 -43.76 -30.98
CA ALA A 53 -35.19 -44.07 -32.32
C ALA A 53 -36.72 -44.07 -32.48
N ASP A 54 -37.50 -44.09 -31.38
CA ASP A 54 -38.98 -44.04 -31.45
C ASP A 54 -39.54 -42.61 -31.44
N ILE A 55 -38.69 -41.58 -31.48
CA ILE A 55 -39.11 -40.16 -31.39
C ILE A 55 -38.97 -39.42 -32.74
N SER A 56 -38.34 -40.00 -33.77
CA SER A 56 -38.10 -39.31 -35.06
C SER A 56 -39.10 -39.67 -36.17
N GLY A 57 -40.34 -40.04 -35.83
CA GLY A 57 -41.33 -40.49 -36.81
C GLY A 57 -42.72 -39.90 -36.63
N ALA A 58 -42.87 -38.59 -36.79
CA ALA A 58 -44.14 -37.97 -37.22
C ALA A 58 -43.92 -36.48 -37.51
N GLU A 59 -43.75 -36.16 -38.79
CA GLU A 59 -44.08 -34.84 -39.32
C GLU A 59 -45.60 -34.63 -39.15
N ASN A 60 -45.99 -33.63 -38.34
CA ASN A 60 -47.01 -32.62 -38.67
C ASN A 60 -47.44 -31.82 -37.43
N ASN A 61 -47.20 -30.51 -37.49
CA ASN A 61 -47.89 -29.39 -36.83
C ASN A 61 -48.61 -29.66 -35.49
N SER A 62 -47.87 -29.54 -34.38
CA SER A 62 -48.43 -29.09 -33.09
C SER A 62 -47.32 -28.60 -32.15
N THR A 63 -47.34 -27.31 -31.82
CA THR A 63 -46.41 -26.63 -30.90
C THR A 63 -46.80 -26.88 -29.45
N GLN A 64 -46.47 -28.06 -28.88
CA GLN A 64 -46.36 -28.25 -27.42
C GLN A 64 -45.33 -29.34 -27.05
N PRO A 65 -44.39 -29.09 -26.13
CA PRO A 65 -43.48 -30.12 -25.64
C PRO A 65 -44.20 -31.07 -24.67
N LYS A 66 -44.41 -32.33 -25.09
CA LYS A 66 -45.03 -33.44 -24.31
C LYS A 66 -44.15 -33.97 -23.16
N PHE A 67 -42.98 -33.40 -22.91
CA PHE A 67 -41.93 -33.95 -22.05
C PHE A 67 -42.24 -34.00 -20.54
N LEU A 68 -43.21 -33.21 -20.05
CA LEU A 68 -43.52 -33.12 -18.61
C LEU A 68 -44.76 -33.91 -18.16
N ALA A 69 -45.50 -34.54 -19.09
CA ALA A 69 -46.79 -35.18 -18.79
C ALA A 69 -46.73 -36.70 -18.61
N THR A 70 -45.56 -37.33 -18.73
CA THR A 70 -45.46 -38.80 -18.63
C THR A 70 -45.50 -39.25 -17.16
N PRO A 71 -46.47 -40.10 -16.74
CA PRO A 71 -46.53 -40.57 -15.36
C PRO A 71 -45.33 -41.49 -15.07
N LEU A 72 -44.49 -41.09 -14.11
CA LEU A 72 -43.27 -41.80 -13.67
C LEU A 72 -43.53 -43.11 -12.91
N ASN A 73 -44.71 -43.72 -13.03
CA ASN A 73 -45.10 -44.90 -12.25
C ASN A 73 -44.34 -46.19 -12.59
N LYS A 74 -43.30 -46.16 -13.42
CA LYS A 74 -42.49 -47.33 -13.81
C LYS A 74 -40.98 -47.05 -13.93
N VAL A 75 -40.39 -46.27 -13.03
CA VAL A 75 -38.92 -46.27 -12.90
C VAL A 75 -38.51 -47.28 -11.83
N GLN A 76 -38.20 -48.51 -12.27
CA GLN A 76 -37.58 -49.53 -11.43
C GLN A 76 -36.09 -49.20 -11.28
N GLY A 77 -35.74 -48.44 -10.25
CA GLY A 77 -34.33 -48.19 -9.94
C GLY A 77 -34.12 -47.06 -8.95
N GLY A 78 -34.53 -47.26 -7.68
CA GLY A 78 -34.06 -46.61 -6.44
C GLY A 78 -33.88 -45.09 -6.34
N SER A 79 -34.03 -44.35 -7.42
CA SER A 79 -33.67 -42.94 -7.55
C SER A 79 -34.87 -42.09 -7.20
N ASN A 80 -34.65 -41.03 -6.43
CA ASN A 80 -35.70 -40.13 -6.02
C ASN A 80 -36.40 -39.55 -7.28
N PRO A 81 -37.73 -39.64 -7.42
CA PRO A 81 -38.44 -39.10 -8.59
C PRO A 81 -38.14 -37.62 -8.88
N ILE A 82 -37.82 -36.84 -7.84
CA ILE A 82 -37.39 -35.44 -7.97
C ILE A 82 -36.02 -35.34 -8.64
N GLU A 83 -35.10 -36.27 -8.35
CA GLU A 83 -33.76 -36.30 -8.95
C GLU A 83 -33.83 -36.58 -10.46
N ILE A 84 -34.68 -37.52 -10.86
CA ILE A 84 -34.90 -37.85 -12.26
C ILE A 84 -35.48 -36.63 -12.99
N LYS A 85 -36.51 -35.99 -12.41
CA LYS A 85 -37.10 -34.77 -12.98
C LYS A 85 -36.08 -33.62 -13.05
N ALA A 86 -35.26 -33.42 -12.02
CA ALA A 86 -34.25 -32.38 -11.99
C ALA A 86 -33.14 -32.61 -13.04
N LYS A 87 -32.63 -33.85 -13.17
CA LYS A 87 -31.64 -34.22 -14.20
C LYS A 87 -32.21 -34.06 -15.61
N ALA A 88 -33.45 -34.48 -15.83
CA ALA A 88 -34.12 -34.29 -17.12
C ALA A 88 -34.31 -32.80 -17.45
N LEU A 89 -34.70 -31.99 -16.47
CA LEU A 89 -34.84 -30.55 -16.61
C LEU A 89 -33.49 -29.87 -16.93
N MET A 90 -32.40 -30.29 -16.27
CA MET A 90 -31.05 -29.80 -16.54
C MET A 90 -30.62 -30.05 -17.99
N GLU A 91 -30.83 -31.27 -18.52
CA GLU A 91 -30.50 -31.58 -19.91
C GLU A 91 -31.38 -30.80 -20.88
N PHE A 92 -32.68 -30.65 -20.60
CA PHE A 92 -33.59 -29.85 -21.41
C PHE A 92 -33.17 -28.38 -21.48
N ILE A 93 -32.82 -27.78 -20.34
CA ILE A 93 -32.46 -26.35 -20.25
C ILE A 93 -31.16 -26.03 -21.00
N LYS A 94 -30.25 -26.99 -21.18
CA LYS A 94 -29.04 -26.78 -21.99
C LYS A 94 -29.35 -26.48 -23.46
N THR A 95 -30.41 -27.04 -24.01
CA THR A 95 -30.74 -26.97 -25.44
C THR A 95 -31.97 -26.11 -25.76
N ALA A 96 -32.80 -25.82 -24.76
CA ALA A 96 -34.05 -25.09 -24.93
C ALA A 96 -33.85 -23.58 -25.19
N SER A 97 -34.78 -22.97 -25.94
CA SER A 97 -34.83 -21.51 -26.09
C SER A 97 -35.22 -20.82 -24.76
N PRO A 98 -34.92 -19.53 -24.56
CA PRO A 98 -35.25 -18.83 -23.30
C PRO A 98 -36.74 -18.94 -22.90
N LYS A 99 -37.64 -18.88 -23.87
CA LYS A 99 -39.09 -19.02 -23.64
C LYS A 99 -39.45 -20.42 -23.15
N GLU A 100 -38.83 -21.46 -23.71
CA GLU A 100 -39.04 -22.86 -23.33
C GLU A 100 -38.43 -23.18 -21.97
N LYS A 101 -37.26 -22.61 -21.65
CA LYS A 101 -36.65 -22.72 -20.31
C LYS A 101 -37.58 -22.14 -19.25
N ASN A 102 -38.10 -20.94 -19.48
CA ASN A 102 -38.99 -20.27 -18.54
C ASN A 102 -40.30 -21.05 -18.33
N GLU A 103 -40.89 -21.59 -19.39
CA GLU A 103 -42.09 -22.43 -19.30
C GLU A 103 -41.82 -23.76 -18.56
N ALA A 104 -40.66 -24.39 -18.80
CA ALA A 104 -40.28 -25.63 -18.14
C ALA A 104 -39.96 -25.43 -16.65
N LEU A 105 -39.23 -24.37 -16.31
CA LEU A 105 -38.98 -23.96 -14.93
C LEU A 105 -40.31 -23.66 -14.23
N ARG A 106 -41.18 -22.87 -14.87
CA ARG A 106 -42.51 -22.55 -14.33
C ARG A 106 -43.31 -23.81 -14.02
N LYS A 107 -43.42 -24.76 -14.95
CA LYS A 107 -44.09 -26.04 -14.71
C LYS A 107 -43.45 -26.91 -13.64
N PHE A 108 -42.12 -26.85 -13.50
CA PHE A 108 -41.41 -27.58 -12.45
C PHE A 108 -41.66 -26.99 -11.05
N PHE A 109 -41.98 -25.70 -10.96
CA PHE A 109 -42.23 -24.98 -9.72
C PHE A 109 -43.70 -24.60 -9.45
N ASP A 110 -44.61 -24.83 -10.41
CA ASP A 110 -46.07 -24.58 -10.32
C ASP A 110 -46.83 -25.65 -9.50
N ASP A 111 -46.14 -26.66 -8.95
CA ASP A 111 -46.72 -27.57 -7.94
C ASP A 111 -46.95 -26.83 -6.59
N ASP A 112 -47.74 -27.42 -5.69
CA ASP A 112 -48.03 -26.88 -4.35
C ASP A 112 -46.74 -26.41 -3.62
N LEU A 113 -46.85 -25.34 -2.80
CA LEU A 113 -45.75 -24.64 -2.12
C LEU A 113 -44.79 -25.60 -1.37
N ILE A 114 -45.34 -26.67 -0.80
CA ILE A 114 -44.59 -27.72 -0.11
C ILE A 114 -43.68 -28.50 -1.07
N THR A 115 -44.21 -28.87 -2.24
CA THR A 115 -43.47 -29.58 -3.30
C THR A 115 -42.38 -28.68 -3.86
N THR A 116 -42.69 -27.41 -4.10
CA THR A 116 -41.73 -26.42 -4.61
C THR A 116 -40.59 -26.18 -3.62
N THR A 117 -40.87 -26.10 -2.31
CA THR A 117 -39.83 -25.98 -1.28
C THR A 117 -38.91 -27.20 -1.25
N LYS A 118 -39.47 -28.42 -1.36
CA LYS A 118 -38.69 -29.67 -1.42
C LYS A 118 -37.85 -29.76 -2.69
N ASN A 119 -38.40 -29.39 -3.84
CA ASN A 119 -37.72 -29.39 -5.12
C ASN A 119 -36.52 -28.42 -5.10
N VAL A 120 -36.71 -27.22 -4.57
CA VAL A 120 -35.63 -26.23 -4.48
C VAL A 120 -34.53 -26.66 -3.50
N ARG A 121 -34.88 -27.23 -2.33
CA ARG A 121 -33.88 -27.81 -1.41
C ARG A 121 -33.09 -28.93 -2.09
N PHE A 122 -33.77 -29.81 -2.81
CA PHE A 122 -33.12 -30.88 -3.55
C PHE A 122 -32.16 -30.36 -4.63
N LEU A 123 -32.54 -29.33 -5.37
CA LEU A 123 -31.66 -28.69 -6.36
C LEU A 123 -30.39 -28.11 -5.70
N LEU A 124 -30.51 -27.57 -4.50
CA LEU A 124 -29.39 -27.02 -3.73
C LEU A 124 -28.41 -28.09 -3.25
N GLU A 125 -28.95 -29.26 -2.90
CA GLU A 125 -28.17 -30.42 -2.45
C GLU A 125 -27.51 -31.16 -3.63
N SER A 126 -28.16 -31.18 -4.79
CA SER A 126 -27.66 -31.87 -6.00
C SER A 126 -26.63 -31.07 -6.81
N GLY A 127 -26.29 -29.84 -6.39
CA GLY A 127 -25.30 -29.00 -7.07
C GLY A 127 -25.82 -28.30 -8.34
N ALA A 128 -27.14 -28.26 -8.55
CA ALA A 128 -27.78 -27.60 -9.69
C ALA A 128 -27.88 -26.07 -9.51
N ALA A 129 -26.80 -25.43 -9.05
CA ALA A 129 -26.74 -23.99 -8.78
C ALA A 129 -27.20 -23.10 -9.97
N PRO A 130 -26.87 -23.40 -11.24
CA PRO A 130 -27.31 -22.56 -12.36
C PRO A 130 -28.84 -22.47 -12.52
N LEU A 131 -29.58 -23.55 -12.24
CA LEU A 131 -31.04 -23.54 -12.33
C LEU A 131 -31.70 -22.75 -11.21
N ILE A 132 -31.13 -22.87 -10.01
CA ILE A 132 -31.57 -22.10 -8.85
C ILE A 132 -31.37 -20.62 -9.14
N GLU A 133 -30.24 -20.29 -9.76
CA GLU A 133 -29.92 -18.93 -10.13
C GLU A 133 -30.86 -18.38 -11.22
N GLU A 134 -31.14 -19.14 -12.27
CA GLU A 134 -32.09 -18.77 -13.32
C GLU A 134 -33.51 -18.61 -12.75
N PHE A 135 -33.96 -19.53 -11.91
CA PHE A 135 -35.25 -19.44 -11.24
C PHE A 135 -35.34 -18.25 -10.28
N ALA A 136 -34.30 -17.99 -9.50
CA ALA A 136 -34.20 -16.85 -8.59
C ALA A 136 -34.24 -15.51 -9.34
N LYS A 137 -33.63 -15.43 -10.54
CA LYS A 137 -33.67 -14.24 -11.41
C LYS A 137 -35.06 -13.97 -11.97
N GLU A 138 -35.75 -15.02 -12.42
CA GLU A 138 -37.07 -14.92 -13.04
C GLU A 138 -38.19 -14.71 -11.99
N ASN A 139 -38.04 -15.27 -10.78
CA ASN A 139 -39.09 -15.28 -9.76
C ASN A 139 -38.59 -14.92 -8.34
N PRO A 140 -37.92 -13.78 -8.16
CA PRO A 140 -37.25 -13.42 -6.89
C PRO A 140 -38.17 -13.42 -5.67
N LYS A 141 -39.38 -12.86 -5.81
CA LYS A 141 -40.37 -12.83 -4.73
C LYS A 141 -40.79 -14.22 -4.28
N ASN A 142 -41.12 -15.10 -5.22
CA ASN A 142 -41.54 -16.48 -4.92
C ASN A 142 -40.38 -17.27 -4.33
N PHE A 143 -39.18 -17.11 -4.88
CA PHE A 143 -37.97 -17.74 -4.35
C PHE A 143 -37.74 -17.37 -2.88
N SER A 144 -37.87 -16.09 -2.54
CA SER A 144 -37.75 -15.63 -1.16
C SER A 144 -38.80 -16.24 -0.23
N LEU A 145 -39.99 -16.56 -0.73
CA LEU A 145 -41.08 -17.20 0.03
C LEU A 145 -40.88 -18.71 0.20
N LEU A 146 -40.14 -19.34 -0.71
CA LEU A 146 -39.90 -20.78 -0.71
C LEU A 146 -38.69 -21.15 0.15
N ILE A 147 -37.63 -20.34 0.11
CA ILE A 147 -36.40 -20.64 0.84
C ILE A 147 -36.26 -19.70 2.03
N ALA A 148 -36.04 -20.28 3.21
CA ALA A 148 -35.62 -19.53 4.40
C ALA A 148 -34.24 -19.97 4.88
N ASP A 149 -33.63 -20.97 4.22
CA ASP A 149 -32.30 -21.49 4.55
C ASP A 149 -31.21 -20.54 4.03
N PRO A 150 -30.44 -19.90 4.93
CA PRO A 150 -29.35 -19.00 4.56
C PRO A 150 -28.29 -19.64 3.67
N LYS A 151 -28.00 -20.94 3.85
CA LYS A 151 -26.98 -21.67 3.06
C LYS A 151 -27.33 -21.76 1.59
N ALA A 152 -28.61 -21.64 1.25
CA ALA A 152 -29.04 -21.58 -0.13
C ALA A 152 -28.53 -20.32 -0.84
N TYR A 153 -28.54 -19.21 -0.13
CA TYR A 153 -28.13 -17.90 -0.64
C TYR A 153 -26.61 -17.80 -0.80
N GLU A 154 -25.85 -18.48 0.05
CA GLU A 154 -24.39 -18.55 -0.08
C GLU A 154 -23.91 -19.29 -1.34
N LYS A 155 -24.75 -20.18 -1.89
CA LYS A 155 -24.46 -20.94 -3.12
C LYS A 155 -24.83 -20.18 -4.40
N MET A 156 -25.49 -19.04 -4.30
CA MET A 156 -25.90 -18.22 -5.45
C MET A 156 -24.87 -17.12 -5.72
N LEU A 157 -24.83 -16.61 -6.96
CA LEU A 157 -24.07 -15.40 -7.24
C LEU A 157 -24.57 -14.22 -6.39
N PRO A 158 -23.68 -13.30 -5.96
CA PRO A 158 -24.05 -12.15 -5.14
C PRO A 158 -25.15 -11.29 -5.76
N GLU A 159 -25.14 -11.09 -7.08
CA GLU A 159 -26.12 -10.30 -7.83
C GLU A 159 -27.52 -10.92 -7.76
N THR A 160 -27.59 -12.24 -7.89
CA THR A 160 -28.84 -12.98 -7.82
C THR A 160 -29.39 -12.97 -6.40
N THR A 161 -28.52 -13.21 -5.41
CA THR A 161 -28.88 -13.11 -3.99
C THR A 161 -29.43 -11.73 -3.67
N ALA A 162 -28.78 -10.68 -4.16
CA ALA A 162 -29.20 -9.30 -3.97
C ALA A 162 -30.57 -9.02 -4.58
N LEU A 163 -30.81 -9.49 -5.80
CA LEU A 163 -32.09 -9.36 -6.49
C LEU A 163 -33.22 -10.06 -5.73
N VAL A 164 -33.00 -11.28 -5.23
CA VAL A 164 -33.99 -12.00 -4.39
C VAL A 164 -34.26 -11.26 -3.07
N LEU A 165 -33.21 -10.78 -2.39
CA LEU A 165 -33.36 -10.08 -1.12
C LEU A 165 -34.06 -8.72 -1.26
N ASN A 166 -33.92 -8.03 -2.40
CA ASN A 166 -34.62 -6.78 -2.66
C ASN A 166 -36.15 -6.96 -2.74
N ASP A 167 -36.62 -8.12 -3.21
CA ASP A 167 -38.05 -8.43 -3.36
C ASP A 167 -38.64 -9.22 -2.18
N ALA A 168 -37.79 -9.64 -1.24
CA ALA A 168 -38.20 -10.40 -0.06
C ALA A 168 -38.95 -9.52 0.97
N TYR A 169 -39.73 -10.18 1.83
CA TYR A 169 -40.34 -9.56 3.00
C TYR A 169 -39.29 -9.26 4.07
N ASN A 170 -39.43 -8.14 4.77
CA ASN A 170 -38.45 -7.62 5.73
C ASN A 170 -38.04 -8.65 6.80
N SER A 171 -39.00 -9.27 7.46
CA SER A 171 -38.77 -10.28 8.50
C SER A 171 -37.97 -11.48 8.00
N ARG A 172 -38.06 -11.78 6.69
CA ARG A 172 -37.38 -12.90 6.07
C ARG A 172 -35.95 -12.53 5.65
N ILE A 173 -35.74 -11.30 5.18
CA ILE A 173 -34.40 -10.77 4.91
C ILE A 173 -33.52 -10.86 6.16
N VAL A 174 -34.04 -10.37 7.30
CA VAL A 174 -33.32 -10.43 8.58
C VAL A 174 -32.91 -11.86 8.92
N LYS A 175 -33.84 -12.81 8.81
CA LYS A 175 -33.56 -14.24 9.10
C LYS A 175 -32.53 -14.85 8.15
N ILE A 176 -32.62 -14.58 6.85
CA ILE A 176 -31.70 -15.09 5.83
C ILE A 176 -30.31 -14.53 6.06
N VAL A 177 -30.19 -13.20 6.09
CA VAL A 177 -28.91 -12.49 6.24
C VAL A 177 -28.25 -12.84 7.59
N ASN A 178 -29.03 -13.07 8.66
CA ASN A 178 -28.48 -13.51 9.95
C ASN A 178 -27.88 -14.92 9.93
N GLY A 179 -28.20 -15.78 8.97
CA GLY A 179 -27.53 -17.08 8.88
C GLY A 179 -26.49 -17.19 7.79
N MET A 180 -26.23 -16.12 7.04
CA MET A 180 -25.14 -16.07 6.06
C MET A 180 -23.79 -15.82 6.75
N SER A 181 -22.74 -16.37 6.16
CA SER A 181 -21.34 -16.16 6.49
C SER A 181 -20.91 -14.73 6.19
N GLU A 182 -19.89 -14.26 6.91
CA GLU A 182 -19.37 -12.90 6.72
C GLU A 182 -18.87 -12.64 5.28
N GLU A 183 -18.31 -13.65 4.62
CA GLU A 183 -17.79 -13.53 3.25
C GLU A 183 -18.93 -13.31 2.24
N SER A 184 -19.98 -14.12 2.29
CA SER A 184 -21.15 -13.93 1.42
C SER A 184 -21.82 -12.59 1.66
N LEU A 185 -21.91 -12.15 2.91
CA LEU A 185 -22.47 -10.85 3.25
C LEU A 185 -21.64 -9.68 2.71
N ARG A 186 -20.30 -9.74 2.77
CA ARG A 186 -19.43 -8.71 2.17
C ARG A 186 -19.71 -8.50 0.68
N ASN A 187 -20.04 -9.57 -0.04
CA ASN A 187 -20.33 -9.51 -1.48
C ASN A 187 -21.76 -9.04 -1.79
N VAL A 188 -22.73 -9.39 -0.93
CA VAL A 188 -24.16 -9.10 -1.16
C VAL A 188 -24.57 -7.71 -0.68
N VAL A 189 -24.06 -7.26 0.47
CA VAL A 189 -24.49 -6.00 1.12
C VAL A 189 -24.38 -4.76 0.22
N PRO A 190 -23.30 -4.56 -0.56
CA PRO A 190 -23.20 -3.41 -1.47
C PRO A 190 -24.34 -3.35 -2.50
N LEU A 191 -24.90 -4.50 -2.88
CA LEU A 191 -25.90 -4.66 -3.93
C LEU A 191 -27.35 -4.45 -3.45
N ILE A 192 -27.61 -4.48 -2.13
CA ILE A 192 -28.95 -4.33 -1.53
C ILE A 192 -29.07 -3.12 -0.58
N SER A 193 -28.13 -2.18 -0.67
CA SER A 193 -27.96 -1.05 0.26
C SER A 193 -29.25 -0.24 0.52
N LYS A 194 -30.07 0.04 -0.51
CA LYS A 194 -31.32 0.81 -0.33
C LYS A 194 -32.38 0.08 0.52
N ARG A 195 -32.52 -1.24 0.35
CA ARG A 195 -33.50 -2.04 1.10
C ARG A 195 -33.03 -2.29 2.54
N LEU A 196 -31.73 -2.50 2.73
CA LEU A 196 -31.11 -2.63 4.05
C LEU A 196 -31.37 -1.41 4.93
N LEU A 197 -31.33 -0.19 4.39
CA LEU A 197 -31.63 1.03 5.16
C LEU A 197 -33.02 1.05 5.78
N ALA A 198 -34.02 0.48 5.11
CA ALA A 198 -35.37 0.36 5.67
C ALA A 198 -35.40 -0.64 6.84
N LEU A 199 -34.69 -1.77 6.69
CA LEU A 199 -34.57 -2.80 7.72
C LEU A 199 -33.79 -2.33 8.94
N PHE A 200 -32.81 -1.45 8.74
CA PHE A 200 -31.99 -0.93 9.83
C PHE A 200 -32.78 -0.11 10.85
N ARG A 201 -33.95 0.42 10.45
CA ARG A 201 -34.88 1.09 11.36
C ARG A 201 -35.73 0.12 12.16
N GLU A 202 -35.94 -1.09 11.64
CA GLU A 202 -36.78 -2.13 12.27
C GLU A 202 -35.97 -3.03 13.21
N ASP A 203 -34.70 -3.29 12.88
CA ASP A 203 -33.81 -4.17 13.66
C ASP A 203 -32.39 -3.60 13.76
N ILE A 204 -32.06 -3.11 14.95
CA ILE A 204 -30.78 -2.44 15.25
C ILE A 204 -29.63 -3.45 15.38
N GLU A 205 -29.89 -4.67 15.87
CA GLU A 205 -28.87 -5.70 16.00
C GLU A 205 -28.46 -6.23 14.64
N PHE A 206 -29.45 -6.44 13.77
CA PHE A 206 -29.25 -6.74 12.37
C PHE A 206 -28.37 -5.69 11.67
N ALA A 207 -28.73 -4.42 11.82
CA ALA A 207 -27.99 -3.33 11.23
C ALA A 207 -26.54 -3.26 11.73
N ALA A 208 -26.35 -3.43 13.04
CA ALA A 208 -25.03 -3.44 13.66
C ALA A 208 -24.13 -4.54 13.07
N ARG A 209 -24.65 -5.76 12.90
CA ARG A 209 -23.91 -6.87 12.28
C ARG A 209 -23.61 -6.62 10.80
N VAL A 210 -24.58 -6.18 10.02
CA VAL A 210 -24.37 -5.92 8.58
C VAL A 210 -23.32 -4.81 8.38
N LEU A 211 -23.34 -3.78 9.22
CA LEU A 211 -22.35 -2.71 9.16
C LEU A 211 -20.98 -3.14 9.68
N SER A 212 -20.91 -4.08 10.63
CA SER A 212 -19.64 -4.54 11.21
C SER A 212 -18.77 -5.29 10.20
N ILE A 213 -19.38 -5.95 9.23
CA ILE A 213 -18.71 -6.68 8.14
C ILE A 213 -18.57 -5.86 6.84
N SER A 214 -19.25 -4.70 6.73
CA SER A 214 -19.16 -3.82 5.57
C SER A 214 -17.80 -3.12 5.47
N ALA A 215 -17.31 -2.90 4.25
CA ALA A 215 -16.10 -2.11 4.02
C ALA A 215 -16.25 -0.67 4.55
N PRO A 216 -15.18 0.00 5.02
CA PRO A 216 -15.27 1.32 5.65
C PRO A 216 -15.96 2.38 4.78
N LEU A 217 -15.71 2.36 3.47
CA LEU A 217 -16.28 3.32 2.53
C LEU A 217 -17.80 3.12 2.37
N ASP A 218 -18.26 1.87 2.35
CA ASP A 218 -19.68 1.54 2.23
C ASP A 218 -20.41 1.79 3.55
N ARG A 219 -19.77 1.46 4.67
CA ARG A 219 -20.26 1.79 6.01
C ARG A 219 -20.53 3.29 6.16
N LYS A 220 -19.61 4.15 5.70
CA LYS A 220 -19.81 5.61 5.69
C LYS A 220 -21.03 6.01 4.84
N LYS A 221 -21.09 5.53 3.58
CA LYS A 221 -22.23 5.80 2.68
C LYS A 221 -23.57 5.37 3.28
N ILE A 222 -23.59 4.25 4.02
CA ILE A 222 -24.80 3.75 4.67
C ILE A 222 -25.16 4.63 5.87
N PHE A 223 -24.19 5.03 6.71
CA PHE A 223 -24.45 5.95 7.82
C PHE A 223 -24.95 7.33 7.35
N ASP A 224 -24.43 7.85 6.23
CA ASP A 224 -24.86 9.12 5.66
C ASP A 224 -26.32 9.09 5.16
N GLN A 225 -26.89 7.90 4.97
CA GLN A 225 -28.28 7.69 4.55
C GLN A 225 -29.25 7.37 5.70
N LEU A 226 -28.73 7.15 6.91
CA LEU A 226 -29.55 6.90 8.11
C LEU A 226 -29.94 8.22 8.78
N ASP A 227 -31.12 8.27 9.40
CA ASP A 227 -31.43 9.37 10.29
C ASP A 227 -30.54 9.32 11.55
N PHE A 228 -30.34 10.48 12.17
CA PHE A 228 -29.42 10.64 13.30
C PHE A 228 -29.67 9.65 14.46
N ASN A 229 -30.94 9.37 14.78
CA ASN A 229 -31.31 8.50 15.90
C ASN A 229 -31.00 7.04 15.59
N THR A 230 -31.34 6.57 14.39
CA THR A 230 -31.03 5.21 13.94
C THR A 230 -29.52 4.99 13.87
N ALA A 231 -28.78 5.93 13.27
CA ALA A 231 -27.31 5.87 13.21
C ALA A 231 -26.68 5.82 14.61
N LYS A 232 -27.18 6.61 15.56
CA LYS A 232 -26.71 6.64 16.95
C LYS A 232 -26.95 5.31 17.67
N LEU A 233 -28.12 4.70 17.50
CA LEU A 233 -28.45 3.44 18.16
C LEU A 233 -27.65 2.26 17.59
N ILE A 234 -27.47 2.21 16.28
CA ILE A 234 -26.64 1.21 15.61
C ILE A 234 -25.20 1.29 16.08
N LYS A 235 -24.62 2.50 16.11
CA LYS A 235 -23.26 2.73 16.64
C LYS A 235 -23.11 2.25 18.08
N LYS A 236 -24.15 2.42 18.91
CA LYS A 236 -24.16 1.94 20.31
C LYS A 236 -24.13 0.41 20.41
N ARG A 237 -24.66 -0.32 19.42
CA ARG A 237 -24.77 -1.79 19.42
C ARG A 237 -23.74 -2.51 18.56
N MET A 238 -22.97 -1.80 17.73
CA MET A 238 -21.89 -2.42 16.95
C MET A 238 -20.79 -2.99 17.86
N PRO A 239 -20.32 -4.22 17.63
CA PRO A 239 -19.19 -4.78 18.36
C PRO A 239 -17.97 -3.85 18.22
N LEU A 240 -17.40 -3.42 19.35
CA LEU A 240 -16.26 -2.51 19.41
C LEU A 240 -15.03 -2.97 18.62
N GLN A 241 -14.89 -4.28 18.39
CA GLN A 241 -13.80 -4.86 17.62
C GLN A 241 -13.91 -4.56 16.10
N GLN A 242 -15.11 -4.24 15.62
CA GLN A 242 -15.41 -4.07 14.18
C GLN A 242 -16.04 -2.73 13.85
N ALA A 243 -16.53 -1.98 14.85
CA ALA A 243 -16.70 -0.56 14.70
C ALA A 243 -15.32 0.00 14.33
N ASP A 244 -15.16 0.45 13.09
CA ASP A 244 -14.29 1.57 12.83
C ASP A 244 -14.86 2.62 13.74
N PHE A 245 -14.31 2.74 14.95
CA PHE A 245 -14.75 3.70 15.94
C PHE A 245 -14.95 4.97 15.17
N CYS A 246 -16.20 5.46 15.20
CA CYS A 246 -16.56 6.69 14.55
C CYS A 246 -15.40 7.64 14.71
N ILE A 247 -14.95 8.18 13.59
CA ILE A 247 -13.93 9.20 13.59
C ILE A 247 -14.44 10.23 14.59
N ILE A 248 -13.82 10.29 15.78
CA ILE A 248 -14.24 11.23 16.83
C ILE A 248 -14.21 12.66 16.28
N ASP A 249 -13.44 12.87 15.21
CA ASP A 249 -13.41 14.10 14.45
C ASP A 249 -14.76 14.50 13.81
N ASP A 250 -15.60 13.54 13.43
CA ASP A 250 -16.92 13.82 12.83
C ASP A 250 -17.97 14.26 13.88
N LEU A 251 -17.68 14.09 15.18
CA LEU A 251 -18.57 14.48 16.26
C LEU A 251 -18.36 15.97 16.63
N PRO A 252 -19.45 16.70 16.97
CA PRO A 252 -19.33 18.02 17.59
C PRO A 252 -18.41 17.97 18.81
N LYS A 253 -17.56 18.98 19.00
CA LYS A 253 -16.56 18.99 20.09
C LYS A 253 -17.14 18.69 21.47
N ALA A 254 -18.36 19.17 21.75
CA ALA A 254 -19.07 18.95 23.02
C ALA A 254 -19.44 17.46 23.27
N ASP A 255 -19.62 16.67 22.21
CA ASP A 255 -20.03 15.26 22.31
C ASP A 255 -18.84 14.30 22.31
N ARG A 256 -17.65 14.76 21.91
CA ARG A 256 -16.45 13.92 21.76
C ARG A 256 -16.06 13.22 23.06
N THR A 257 -16.06 13.94 24.17
CA THR A 257 -15.70 13.40 25.49
C THR A 257 -16.70 12.36 25.97
N ILE A 258 -18.01 12.60 25.79
CA ILE A 258 -19.05 11.64 26.17
C ILE A 258 -18.92 10.36 25.34
N PHE A 259 -18.73 10.49 24.02
CA PHE A 259 -18.53 9.34 23.15
C PHE A 259 -17.27 8.55 23.52
N PHE A 260 -16.15 9.25 23.75
CA PHE A 260 -14.89 8.64 24.14
C PHE A 260 -15.01 7.86 25.46
N ASN A 261 -15.65 8.44 26.48
CA ASN A 261 -15.82 7.78 27.77
C ASN A 261 -16.72 6.56 27.67
N ASN A 262 -17.84 6.66 26.94
CA ASN A 262 -18.72 5.50 26.69
C ASN A 262 -17.99 4.39 25.94
N ALA A 263 -17.19 4.74 24.93
CA ALA A 263 -16.37 3.78 24.20
C ALA A 263 -15.35 3.10 25.12
N LEU A 264 -14.70 3.87 26.00
CA LEU A 264 -13.71 3.34 26.94
C LEU A 264 -14.33 2.45 28.02
N GLU A 265 -15.54 2.74 28.47
CA GLU A 265 -16.34 1.90 29.37
C GLU A 265 -16.70 0.57 28.70
N GLN A 266 -17.25 0.61 27.49
CA GLN A 266 -17.57 -0.61 26.73
C GLN A 266 -16.31 -1.45 26.44
N ILE A 267 -15.15 -0.81 26.19
CA ILE A 267 -13.89 -1.53 26.03
C ILE A 267 -13.49 -2.25 27.32
N SER A 268 -13.72 -1.64 28.47
CA SER A 268 -13.42 -2.26 29.77
C SER A 268 -14.27 -3.50 30.06
N GLU A 269 -15.44 -3.64 29.43
CA GLU A 269 -16.29 -4.83 29.53
C GLU A 269 -15.76 -6.03 28.72
N LEU A 270 -14.88 -5.79 27.74
CA LEU A 270 -14.29 -6.87 26.93
C LEU A 270 -13.32 -7.71 27.76
N HIS A 271 -13.09 -8.95 27.33
CA HIS A 271 -12.02 -9.79 27.89
C HIS A 271 -10.65 -9.14 27.64
N SER A 272 -9.70 -9.25 28.58
CA SER A 272 -8.41 -8.55 28.52
C SER A 272 -7.60 -8.82 27.24
N SER A 273 -7.70 -10.02 26.68
CA SER A 273 -7.10 -10.39 25.38
C SER A 273 -7.62 -9.55 24.22
N ASP A 274 -8.86 -9.06 24.30
CA ASP A 274 -9.58 -8.45 23.19
C ASP A 274 -9.60 -6.92 23.26
N ARG A 275 -9.20 -6.36 24.41
CA ARG A 275 -9.17 -4.90 24.66
C ARG A 275 -8.08 -4.18 23.88
N HIS A 276 -7.01 -4.85 23.50
CA HIS A 276 -5.81 -4.18 22.98
C HIS A 276 -6.04 -3.44 21.65
N VAL A 277 -6.80 -4.02 20.71
CA VAL A 277 -7.12 -3.39 19.42
C VAL A 277 -7.97 -2.13 19.59
N PRO A 278 -9.13 -2.16 20.29
CA PRO A 278 -9.95 -0.97 20.46
C PRO A 278 -9.27 0.10 21.33
N LEU A 279 -8.50 -0.29 22.37
CA LEU A 279 -7.70 0.68 23.15
C LEU A 279 -6.65 1.40 22.28
N LYS A 280 -5.95 0.66 21.42
CA LYS A 280 -5.00 1.25 20.48
C LYS A 280 -5.68 2.27 19.57
N ARG A 281 -6.88 1.97 19.08
CA ARG A 281 -7.64 2.86 18.20
C ARG A 281 -8.04 4.13 18.94
N ILE A 282 -8.70 4.00 20.09
CA ILE A 282 -9.21 5.17 20.83
C ILE A 282 -8.07 6.04 21.39
N ALA A 283 -6.89 5.46 21.68
CA ALA A 283 -5.69 6.22 22.08
C ALA A 283 -5.22 7.21 20.99
N ILE A 284 -5.45 6.93 19.71
CA ILE A 284 -5.10 7.83 18.61
C ILE A 284 -5.94 9.12 18.68
N ASP A 285 -7.16 9.02 19.20
CA ASP A 285 -8.15 10.10 19.21
C ASP A 285 -8.04 11.04 20.42
N ILE A 286 -7.11 10.81 21.35
CA ILE A 286 -6.87 11.70 22.52
C ILE A 286 -6.68 13.16 22.07
N GLY A 287 -5.96 13.39 20.96
CA GLY A 287 -5.72 14.74 20.44
C GLY A 287 -6.97 15.45 19.91
N LEU A 288 -8.06 14.72 19.65
CA LEU A 288 -9.32 15.26 19.13
C LEU A 288 -10.28 15.72 20.24
N LEU A 289 -10.00 15.37 21.50
CA LEU A 289 -10.81 15.77 22.65
C LEU A 289 -10.59 17.26 23.01
N PRO A 290 -11.55 17.90 23.69
CA PRO A 290 -11.33 19.16 24.38
C PRO A 290 -10.11 19.07 25.30
N GLU A 291 -9.30 20.13 25.36
CA GLU A 291 -8.02 20.12 26.09
C GLU A 291 -8.15 19.68 27.55
N ALA A 292 -9.19 20.15 28.24
CA ALA A 292 -9.49 19.81 29.62
C ALA A 292 -9.70 18.31 29.88
N ASP A 293 -10.09 17.54 28.86
CA ASP A 293 -10.44 16.11 29.00
C ASP A 293 -9.26 15.18 28.63
N ARG A 294 -8.25 15.69 27.93
CA ARG A 294 -7.17 14.87 27.35
C ARG A 294 -6.35 14.13 28.39
N SER A 295 -6.02 14.78 29.52
CA SER A 295 -5.25 14.18 30.60
C SER A 295 -6.01 13.04 31.28
N CYS A 296 -7.31 13.20 31.49
CA CYS A 296 -8.17 12.16 32.06
C CYS A 296 -8.29 10.96 31.11
N ALA A 297 -8.54 11.22 29.83
CA ALA A 297 -8.60 10.21 28.78
C ALA A 297 -7.29 9.40 28.65
N PHE A 298 -6.16 10.10 28.60
CA PHE A 298 -4.83 9.47 28.56
C PHE A 298 -4.59 8.56 29.76
N ASN A 299 -4.85 9.06 30.97
CA ASN A 299 -4.64 8.31 32.20
C ASN A 299 -5.56 7.08 32.30
N SER A 300 -6.79 7.20 31.81
CA SER A 300 -7.74 6.09 31.80
C SER A 300 -7.30 4.97 30.86
N ILE A 301 -6.82 5.30 29.65
CA ILE A 301 -6.25 4.31 28.72
C ILE A 301 -4.96 3.70 29.28
N LEU A 302 -4.09 4.52 29.89
CA LEU A 302 -2.87 4.02 30.52
C LEU A 302 -3.19 3.03 31.64
N ALA A 303 -4.18 3.31 32.50
CA ALA A 303 -4.61 2.39 33.54
C ALA A 303 -5.12 1.06 32.95
N GLN A 304 -5.99 1.11 31.94
CA GLN A 304 -6.47 -0.11 31.27
C GLN A 304 -5.36 -0.88 30.54
N SER A 305 -4.30 -0.20 30.09
CA SER A 305 -3.15 -0.87 29.47
C SER A 305 -2.42 -1.80 30.46
N LEU A 306 -2.46 -1.51 31.77
CA LEU A 306 -1.86 -2.33 32.81
C LEU A 306 -2.62 -3.64 33.04
N GLU A 307 -3.87 -3.73 32.57
CA GLU A 307 -4.70 -4.94 32.66
C GLU A 307 -4.54 -5.85 31.43
N LEU A 308 -3.82 -5.38 30.38
CA LEU A 308 -3.58 -6.17 29.17
C LEU A 308 -2.51 -7.25 29.41
N PRO A 309 -2.53 -8.35 28.65
CA PRO A 309 -1.39 -9.27 28.53
C PRO A 309 -0.11 -8.52 28.14
N LEU A 310 1.04 -8.95 28.65
CA LEU A 310 2.33 -8.28 28.47
C LEU A 310 2.69 -8.10 26.98
N GLU A 311 2.30 -9.03 26.12
CA GLU A 311 2.56 -9.03 24.68
C GLU A 311 1.79 -7.91 23.96
N ALA A 312 0.66 -7.47 24.51
CA ALA A 312 -0.21 -6.47 23.91
C ALA A 312 0.12 -5.03 24.35
N ARG A 313 0.74 -4.86 25.53
CA ARG A 313 1.05 -3.54 26.12
C ARG A 313 1.98 -2.67 25.26
N PRO A 314 3.11 -3.18 24.71
CA PRO A 314 4.11 -2.34 24.06
C PRO A 314 3.55 -1.45 22.94
N THR A 315 2.64 -1.99 22.14
CA THR A 315 2.05 -1.25 21.02
C THR A 315 1.17 -0.11 21.50
N LEU A 316 0.38 -0.32 22.55
CA LEU A 316 -0.46 0.72 23.14
C LEU A 316 0.39 1.79 23.83
N LEU A 317 1.39 1.40 24.63
CA LEU A 317 2.28 2.33 25.32
C LEU A 317 3.07 3.23 24.35
N ARG A 318 3.52 2.69 23.21
CA ARG A 318 4.17 3.49 22.15
C ARG A 318 3.24 4.53 21.54
N ILE A 319 1.96 4.21 21.39
CA ILE A 319 0.96 5.17 20.89
C ILE A 319 0.69 6.23 21.93
N LEU A 320 0.52 5.87 23.20
CA LEU A 320 0.39 6.85 24.27
C LEU A 320 1.60 7.78 24.34
N ALA A 321 2.83 7.26 24.20
CA ALA A 321 4.02 8.10 24.16
C ALA A 321 3.93 9.19 23.08
N THR A 322 3.47 8.87 21.86
CA THR A 322 3.30 9.89 20.80
C THR A 322 2.16 10.86 21.04
N ARG A 323 1.31 10.62 22.05
CA ARG A 323 0.20 11.49 22.45
C ARG A 323 0.52 12.41 23.63
N ILE A 324 1.71 12.31 24.24
CA ILE A 324 2.13 13.25 25.29
C ILE A 324 2.03 14.70 24.79
N CYS A 325 2.44 14.98 23.55
CA CYS A 325 2.37 16.33 22.97
C CYS A 325 0.94 16.87 22.81
N CYS A 326 -0.08 16.01 22.86
CA CYS A 326 -1.48 16.42 22.75
C CYS A 326 -2.07 16.86 24.10
N LEU A 327 -1.42 16.55 25.22
CA LEU A 327 -1.90 16.89 26.56
C LEU A 327 -1.73 18.39 26.85
N PRO A 328 -2.49 18.95 27.81
CA PRO A 328 -2.29 20.31 28.31
C PRO A 328 -0.82 20.54 28.68
N GLU A 329 -0.30 21.71 28.33
CA GLU A 329 1.07 22.07 28.66
C GLU A 329 1.29 22.09 30.17
N GLY A 330 2.51 21.75 30.61
CA GLY A 330 2.86 21.81 32.02
C GLY A 330 3.01 20.46 32.69
N ALA A 331 2.45 20.35 33.90
CA ALA A 331 2.63 19.20 34.77
C ALA A 331 2.06 17.90 34.18
N ASP A 332 0.98 17.99 33.40
CA ASP A 332 0.31 16.82 32.82
C ASP A 332 1.21 16.06 31.83
N ARG A 333 1.92 16.77 30.93
CA ARG A 333 2.87 16.15 30.01
C ARG A 333 4.01 15.46 30.74
N THR A 334 4.58 16.12 31.75
CA THR A 334 5.69 15.58 32.56
C THR A 334 5.24 14.36 33.36
N LEU A 335 4.04 14.40 33.95
CA LEU A 335 3.47 13.27 34.69
C LEU A 335 3.21 12.07 33.76
N ALA A 336 2.60 12.30 32.60
CA ALA A 336 2.35 11.27 31.59
C ALA A 336 3.64 10.63 31.09
N PHE A 337 4.65 11.45 30.80
CA PHE A 337 5.99 11.00 30.41
C PHE A 337 6.61 10.09 31.48
N ASN A 338 6.63 10.53 32.74
CA ASN A 338 7.23 9.77 33.84
C ASN A 338 6.51 8.44 34.08
N ARG A 339 5.18 8.43 33.99
CA ARG A 339 4.39 7.19 34.11
C ARG A 339 4.71 6.19 33.00
N LEU A 340 4.81 6.64 31.75
CA LEU A 340 5.19 5.77 30.64
C LEU A 340 6.66 5.31 30.73
N LEU A 341 7.57 6.17 31.21
CA LEU A 341 8.95 5.78 31.44
C LEU A 341 9.05 4.67 32.49
N ALA A 342 8.25 4.72 33.56
CA ALA A 342 8.19 3.66 34.57
C ALA A 342 7.72 2.31 33.99
N GLN A 343 6.85 2.32 32.98
CA GLN A 343 6.40 1.08 32.32
C GLN A 343 7.51 0.34 31.57
N THR A 344 8.62 1.00 31.25
CA THR A 344 9.75 0.36 30.55
C THR A 344 10.42 -0.76 31.36
N HIS A 345 10.15 -0.88 32.65
CA HIS A 345 10.71 -1.93 33.51
C HIS A 345 10.07 -3.30 33.31
N GLU A 346 8.85 -3.35 32.78
CA GLU A 346 8.08 -4.58 32.59
C GLU A 346 8.17 -5.13 31.15
N LEU A 347 8.83 -4.41 30.25
CA LEU A 347 8.86 -4.73 28.82
C LEU A 347 10.10 -5.56 28.45
N SER A 348 9.98 -6.32 27.36
CA SER A 348 11.13 -6.93 26.69
C SER A 348 12.13 -5.84 26.28
N PHE A 349 13.42 -6.19 26.10
CA PHE A 349 14.42 -5.19 25.70
C PHE A 349 14.13 -4.52 24.36
N ASP A 350 13.51 -5.24 23.42
CA ASP A 350 13.13 -4.73 22.11
C ASP A 350 11.96 -3.73 22.23
N ASP A 351 10.91 -4.11 22.94
CA ASP A 351 9.76 -3.25 23.22
C ASP A 351 10.14 -2.01 24.04
N CYS A 352 11.02 -2.19 25.03
CA CYS A 352 11.58 -1.10 25.82
C CYS A 352 12.36 -0.12 24.93
N SER A 353 13.18 -0.62 23.99
CA SER A 353 13.91 0.23 23.04
C SER A 353 12.95 1.07 22.19
N HIS A 354 11.90 0.44 21.65
CA HIS A 354 10.90 1.14 20.86
C HIS A 354 10.03 2.12 21.67
N LEU A 355 9.75 1.85 22.94
CA LEU A 355 9.07 2.80 23.81
C LEU A 355 9.97 4.00 24.15
N LEU A 356 11.24 3.75 24.50
CA LEU A 356 12.22 4.80 24.76
C LEU A 356 12.43 5.68 23.52
N ASP A 357 12.44 5.12 22.32
CA ASP A 357 12.46 5.87 21.06
C ASP A 357 11.33 6.94 21.00
N LYS A 358 10.09 6.54 21.31
CA LYS A 358 8.94 7.46 21.29
C LYS A 358 8.93 8.43 22.45
N LEU A 359 9.39 8.01 23.63
CA LEU A 359 9.55 8.92 24.77
C LEU A 359 10.61 9.97 24.48
N THR A 360 11.74 9.61 23.88
CA THR A 360 12.77 10.56 23.46
C THR A 360 12.17 11.64 22.56
N ALA A 361 11.44 11.27 21.51
CA ALA A 361 10.79 12.26 20.63
C ALA A 361 9.86 13.23 21.39
N SER A 362 9.23 12.75 22.46
CA SER A 362 8.29 13.51 23.29
C SER A 362 8.96 14.49 24.26
N VAL A 363 10.28 14.35 24.50
CA VAL A 363 11.06 15.26 25.37
C VAL A 363 10.91 16.72 24.93
N SER A 364 10.86 16.97 23.61
CA SER A 364 10.68 18.32 23.04
C SER A 364 9.35 18.98 23.38
N SER A 365 8.35 18.21 23.80
CA SER A 365 7.00 18.72 24.15
C SER A 365 6.84 19.09 25.62
N LEU A 366 7.84 18.79 26.45
CA LEU A 366 7.82 19.08 27.88
C LEU A 366 8.16 20.54 28.18
N ARG A 367 7.82 21.02 29.38
CA ARG A 367 8.27 22.36 29.82
C ARG A 367 9.79 22.41 29.82
N SER A 368 10.36 23.57 29.46
CA SER A 368 11.82 23.76 29.43
C SER A 368 12.54 23.38 30.72
N ALA A 369 11.89 23.56 31.88
CA ALA A 369 12.42 23.17 33.19
C ALA A 369 12.50 21.64 33.39
N ASP A 370 11.64 20.87 32.71
CA ASP A 370 11.51 19.42 32.84
C ASP A 370 12.32 18.66 31.75
N VAL A 371 12.62 19.32 30.61
CA VAL A 371 13.32 18.72 29.45
C VAL A 371 14.63 18.05 29.86
N ARG A 372 15.45 18.70 30.68
CA ARG A 372 16.76 18.15 31.11
C ARG A 372 16.60 16.85 31.90
N SER A 373 15.74 16.85 32.92
CA SER A 373 15.51 15.67 33.76
C SER A 373 14.90 14.52 32.96
N ALA A 374 13.97 14.81 32.06
CA ALA A 374 13.39 13.81 31.15
C ALA A 374 14.43 13.22 30.20
N PHE A 375 15.30 14.06 29.62
CA PHE A 375 16.41 13.64 28.77
C PHE A 375 17.37 12.70 29.52
N GLU A 376 17.83 13.11 30.71
CA GLU A 376 18.74 12.33 31.55
C GLU A 376 18.11 10.99 31.95
N SER A 377 16.82 10.97 32.30
CA SER A 377 16.11 9.75 32.70
C SER A 377 16.00 8.73 31.54
N VAL A 378 15.72 9.21 30.32
CA VAL A 378 15.68 8.34 29.13
C VAL A 378 17.07 7.85 28.74
N LEU A 379 18.09 8.69 28.88
CA LEU A 379 19.48 8.30 28.64
C LEU A 379 19.95 7.24 29.65
N GLU A 380 19.61 7.39 30.93
CA GLU A 380 19.91 6.39 31.97
C GLU A 380 19.21 5.07 31.65
N ARG A 381 17.93 5.10 31.26
CA ARG A 381 17.17 3.90 30.92
C ARG A 381 17.70 3.22 29.66
N THR A 382 18.12 4.00 28.67
CA THR A 382 18.78 3.51 27.46
C THR A 382 20.09 2.80 27.79
N ASN A 383 20.90 3.32 28.71
CA ASN A 383 22.16 2.68 29.13
C ASN A 383 21.96 1.30 29.78
N LYS A 384 20.78 1.05 30.36
CA LYS A 384 20.44 -0.25 30.95
C LYS A 384 20.05 -1.31 29.90
N LEU A 385 19.84 -0.93 28.64
CA LEU A 385 19.54 -1.88 27.56
C LEU A 385 20.82 -2.62 27.10
N PRO A 386 20.71 -3.84 26.55
CA PRO A 386 21.80 -4.45 25.80
C PRO A 386 22.23 -3.57 24.62
N PRO A 387 23.53 -3.52 24.25
CA PRO A 387 24.04 -2.57 23.25
C PRO A 387 23.30 -2.57 21.91
N LYS A 388 22.85 -3.75 21.43
CA LYS A 388 22.08 -3.88 20.18
C LYS A 388 20.76 -3.10 20.16
N PHE A 389 20.17 -2.83 21.33
CA PHE A 389 18.91 -2.13 21.50
C PHE A 389 19.08 -0.65 21.85
N ARG A 390 20.30 -0.15 22.03
CA ARG A 390 20.55 1.26 22.39
C ARG A 390 20.51 2.20 21.19
N ARG A 391 20.74 1.67 19.98
CA ARG A 391 20.98 2.46 18.77
C ARG A 391 19.91 3.52 18.52
N VAL A 392 18.65 3.11 18.42
CA VAL A 392 17.55 4.00 18.02
C VAL A 392 17.28 5.07 19.10
N PRO A 393 17.15 4.73 20.40
CA PRO A 393 17.03 5.74 21.45
C PRO A 393 18.19 6.73 21.50
N LEU A 394 19.45 6.26 21.35
CA LEU A 394 20.63 7.13 21.35
C LEU A 394 20.65 8.11 20.16
N SER A 395 20.26 7.66 18.97
CA SER A 395 20.17 8.55 17.79
C SER A 395 19.15 9.67 18.02
N ASN A 396 18.00 9.36 18.61
CA ASN A 396 16.99 10.37 18.92
C ASN A 396 17.39 11.27 20.09
N LEU A 397 18.12 10.75 21.08
CA LEU A 397 18.68 11.57 22.15
C LEU A 397 19.71 12.56 21.59
N ALA A 398 20.55 12.13 20.66
CA ALA A 398 21.47 13.01 19.96
C ALA A 398 20.75 14.13 19.20
N TYR A 399 19.66 13.82 18.48
CA TYR A 399 18.84 14.86 17.83
C TYR A 399 18.24 15.87 18.81
N ASN A 400 17.85 15.41 20.00
CA ASN A 400 17.20 16.25 21.01
C ASN A 400 18.15 17.06 21.89
N ILE A 401 19.47 16.99 21.66
CA ILE A 401 20.44 17.90 22.32
C ILE A 401 20.06 19.37 22.05
N ASN A 402 19.45 19.68 20.90
CA ASN A 402 18.99 21.03 20.58
C ASN A 402 17.88 21.57 21.49
N GLN A 403 17.11 20.70 22.14
CA GLN A 403 16.02 21.07 23.05
C GLN A 403 16.52 21.48 24.43
N LEU A 404 17.77 21.15 24.77
CA LEU A 404 18.37 21.49 26.05
C LEU A 404 18.83 22.96 26.08
N GLN A 405 18.83 23.53 27.29
CA GLN A 405 19.46 24.83 27.55
C GLN A 405 20.95 24.77 27.22
N GLU A 406 21.52 25.88 26.77
CA GLU A 406 22.92 25.92 26.30
C GLU A 406 23.91 25.38 27.33
N ALA A 407 23.68 25.67 28.62
CA ALA A 407 24.50 25.19 29.74
C ALA A 407 24.52 23.65 29.87
N ASP A 408 23.48 22.95 29.42
CA ASP A 408 23.31 21.51 29.58
C ASP A 408 23.77 20.71 28.35
N ARG A 409 23.80 21.34 27.17
CA ARG A 409 24.09 20.68 25.89
C ARG A 409 25.42 19.97 25.88
N THR A 410 26.47 20.58 26.44
CA THR A 410 27.81 19.99 26.48
C THR A 410 27.86 18.71 27.31
N SER A 411 27.19 18.69 28.47
CA SER A 411 27.14 17.51 29.33
C SER A 411 26.33 16.40 28.70
N ALA A 412 25.15 16.72 28.17
CA ALA A 412 24.31 15.75 27.45
C ALA A 412 25.02 15.17 26.23
N PHE A 413 25.68 16.00 25.42
CA PHE A 413 26.46 15.56 24.26
C PHE A 413 27.55 14.56 24.65
N LYS A 414 28.32 14.84 25.71
CA LYS A 414 29.36 13.94 26.20
C LYS A 414 28.77 12.61 26.64
N LEU A 415 27.71 12.62 27.44
CA LEU A 415 27.09 11.40 27.93
C LEU A 415 26.52 10.54 26.79
N VAL A 416 25.86 11.13 25.80
CA VAL A 416 25.37 10.39 24.63
C VAL A 416 26.55 9.82 23.84
N LEU A 417 27.59 10.62 23.55
CA LEU A 417 28.79 10.19 22.82
C LEU A 417 29.56 9.06 23.55
N ASP A 418 29.60 9.09 24.87
CA ASP A 418 30.25 8.05 25.66
C ASP A 418 29.44 6.74 25.57
N GLN A 419 28.10 6.81 25.64
CA GLN A 419 27.25 5.63 25.48
C GLN A 419 27.22 5.05 24.06
N THR A 420 27.47 5.87 23.02
CA THR A 420 27.56 5.37 21.63
C THR A 420 28.79 4.51 21.41
N ARG A 421 29.84 4.65 22.23
CA ARG A 421 31.08 3.86 22.13
C ARG A 421 30.83 2.36 22.32
N ASP A 422 29.83 1.99 23.11
CA ASP A 422 29.55 0.61 23.47
C ASP A 422 28.62 -0.08 22.46
N VAL A 423 28.09 0.64 21.47
CA VAL A 423 27.18 0.07 20.46
C VAL A 423 28.02 -0.73 19.44
N PRO A 424 27.72 -2.02 19.18
CA PRO A 424 28.55 -2.83 18.29
C PRO A 424 28.53 -2.32 16.86
N ALA A 425 29.72 -2.12 16.29
CA ALA A 425 30.00 -1.60 14.95
C ALA A 425 29.14 -2.21 13.82
N TYR A 426 28.81 -3.49 13.88
CA TYR A 426 28.06 -4.18 12.83
C TYR A 426 26.55 -3.82 12.77
N ILE A 427 26.04 -3.04 13.72
CA ILE A 427 24.61 -2.64 13.80
C ILE A 427 24.41 -1.18 13.29
N TRP A 428 25.42 -0.57 12.66
CA TRP A 428 25.55 0.90 12.59
C TRP A 428 24.87 1.63 11.42
N GLY A 429 24.05 1.00 10.58
CA GLY A 429 23.52 1.64 9.35
C GLY A 429 22.82 3.02 9.48
N THR A 430 22.32 3.41 10.66
CA THR A 430 22.00 4.82 11.00
C THR A 430 22.63 5.16 12.36
N THR A 431 23.91 5.54 12.31
CA THR A 431 24.71 5.74 13.52
C THR A 431 24.16 6.86 14.38
N PRO A 432 24.13 6.72 15.72
CA PRO A 432 23.92 7.86 16.62
C PRO A 432 25.05 8.91 16.51
N LEU A 433 26.18 8.57 15.87
CA LEU A 433 27.24 9.53 15.55
C LEU A 433 26.82 10.58 14.52
N PHE A 434 25.96 10.26 13.55
CA PHE A 434 25.48 11.24 12.57
C PHE A 434 24.68 12.41 13.20
N PRO A 435 23.63 12.16 14.02
CA PRO A 435 22.95 13.23 14.74
C PRO A 435 23.85 13.93 15.77
N LEU A 436 24.82 13.23 16.38
CA LEU A 436 25.83 13.87 17.22
C LEU A 436 26.71 14.84 16.44
N ALA A 437 27.25 14.43 15.29
CA ALA A 437 28.03 15.31 14.42
C ALA A 437 27.24 16.58 14.06
N SER A 438 25.96 16.40 13.70
CA SER A 438 25.03 17.49 13.37
C SER A 438 24.75 18.43 14.55
N SER A 439 24.92 17.95 15.79
CA SER A 439 24.68 18.70 17.02
C SER A 439 25.88 19.51 17.49
N ILE A 440 27.08 19.32 16.91
CA ILE A 440 28.29 20.05 17.32
C ILE A 440 28.11 21.57 17.21
N ARG A 441 27.44 22.05 16.15
CA ARG A 441 27.16 23.50 15.97
C ARG A 441 26.30 24.12 17.08
N LEU A 442 25.62 23.31 17.87
CA LEU A 442 24.74 23.75 18.95
C LEU A 442 25.47 23.91 20.29
N LEU A 443 26.70 23.41 20.37
CA LEU A 443 27.54 23.51 21.56
C LEU A 443 28.18 24.91 21.66
N PRO A 444 28.59 25.34 22.87
CA PRO A 444 29.38 26.55 23.04
C PRO A 444 30.66 26.47 22.20
N ARG A 445 31.07 27.59 21.60
CA ARG A 445 32.21 27.64 20.65
C ARG A 445 33.48 27.00 21.20
N THR A 446 33.75 27.19 22.50
CA THR A 446 34.90 26.63 23.22
C THR A 446 34.93 25.10 23.24
N PHE A 447 33.78 24.42 23.08
CA PHE A 447 33.69 22.95 23.10
C PHE A 447 33.59 22.31 21.72
N ARG A 448 33.27 23.07 20.66
CA ARG A 448 32.97 22.51 19.34
C ARG A 448 34.14 21.73 18.75
N LYS A 449 35.37 22.25 18.88
CA LYS A 449 36.58 21.58 18.40
C LYS A 449 36.78 20.23 19.09
N THR A 450 36.75 20.20 20.42
CA THR A 450 36.90 18.96 21.19
C THR A 450 35.79 17.95 20.88
N ALA A 451 34.54 18.41 20.69
CA ALA A 451 33.43 17.56 20.30
C ALA A 451 33.63 16.97 18.89
N PHE A 452 34.07 17.78 17.92
CA PHE A 452 34.42 17.35 16.57
C PHE A 452 35.52 16.28 16.58
N ASP A 453 36.63 16.54 17.28
CA ASP A 453 37.77 15.62 17.34
C ASP A 453 37.34 14.26 17.93
N ARG A 454 36.48 14.27 18.95
CA ARG A 454 35.97 13.02 19.57
C ARG A 454 34.99 12.26 18.66
N VAL A 455 34.07 12.95 17.98
CA VAL A 455 33.15 12.29 17.03
C VAL A 455 33.93 11.70 15.86
N LEU A 456 34.92 12.44 15.31
CA LEU A 456 35.82 11.95 14.27
C LEU A 456 36.60 10.72 14.73
N GLN A 457 37.15 10.74 15.95
CA GLN A 457 37.87 9.59 16.50
C GLN A 457 36.98 8.35 16.63
N GLN A 458 35.72 8.52 17.04
CA GLN A 458 34.78 7.40 17.11
C GLN A 458 34.33 6.93 15.72
N SER A 459 34.17 7.83 14.75
CA SER A 459 33.75 7.48 13.39
C SER A 459 34.81 6.70 12.62
N ILE A 460 36.09 6.80 12.97
CA ILE A 460 37.14 5.95 12.37
C ILE A 460 36.91 4.46 12.66
N LYS A 461 36.24 4.13 13.78
CA LYS A 461 35.99 2.75 14.23
C LYS A 461 34.77 2.11 13.56
N LEU A 462 34.09 2.83 12.69
CA LEU A 462 32.95 2.33 11.92
C LEU A 462 33.39 1.31 10.86
N PRO A 463 32.67 0.18 10.71
CA PRO A 463 33.05 -0.85 9.76
C PRO A 463 32.55 -0.55 8.34
N LEU A 464 31.43 0.17 8.20
CA LEU A 464 30.81 0.48 6.92
C LEU A 464 31.30 1.84 6.40
N GLU A 465 31.81 1.83 5.16
CA GLU A 465 32.24 3.02 4.41
C GLU A 465 31.14 4.09 4.34
N ALA A 466 29.91 3.68 4.07
CA ALA A 466 28.76 4.57 3.93
C ALA A 466 28.45 5.33 5.22
N ASP A 467 28.49 4.65 6.37
CA ASP A 467 28.29 5.26 7.69
C ASP A 467 29.41 6.27 8.00
N ARG A 468 30.67 5.89 7.70
CA ARG A 468 31.83 6.78 7.85
C ARG A 468 31.67 8.03 7.00
N ALA A 469 31.29 7.86 5.73
CA ALA A 469 31.07 8.95 4.80
C ALA A 469 29.96 9.88 5.27
N ALA A 470 28.84 9.34 5.77
CA ALA A 470 27.73 10.14 6.29
C ALA A 470 28.13 10.98 7.52
N VAL A 471 28.84 10.39 8.48
CA VAL A 471 29.34 11.12 9.66
C VAL A 471 30.37 12.17 9.23
N THR A 472 31.30 11.83 8.33
CA THR A 472 32.33 12.75 7.83
C THR A 472 31.73 13.91 7.05
N ALA A 473 30.72 13.67 6.23
CA ALA A 473 29.99 14.72 5.51
C ALA A 473 29.28 15.67 6.48
N SER A 474 28.64 15.14 7.53
CA SER A 474 28.05 15.97 8.60
C SER A 474 29.11 16.77 9.36
N LEU A 475 30.25 16.17 9.68
CA LEU A 475 31.38 16.86 10.31
C LEU A 475 31.93 17.99 9.44
N GLU A 476 32.14 17.75 8.14
CA GLU A 476 32.63 18.77 7.19
C GLU A 476 31.62 19.92 7.05
N ALA A 477 30.31 19.63 7.01
CA ALA A 477 29.26 20.65 7.00
C ALA A 477 29.29 21.53 8.27
N ASN A 478 29.79 21.02 9.39
CA ASN A 478 29.92 21.77 10.65
C ASN A 478 31.26 22.51 10.78
N LYS A 479 32.24 22.29 9.90
CA LYS A 479 33.60 22.85 9.99
C LYS A 479 33.63 24.37 10.02
N GLU A 480 32.77 25.03 9.25
CA GLU A 480 32.65 26.49 9.24
C GLU A 480 32.15 27.06 10.58
N SER A 481 31.44 26.25 11.37
CA SER A 481 30.97 26.63 12.70
C SER A 481 32.01 26.41 13.80
N ILE A 482 33.07 25.65 13.51
CA ILE A 482 34.14 25.25 14.45
C ILE A 482 35.36 26.16 14.31
N ILE A 483 35.72 26.53 13.09
CA ILE A 483 36.90 27.37 12.81
C ILE A 483 36.42 28.83 12.64
N PRO A 484 36.88 29.79 13.48
CA PRO A 484 36.60 31.20 13.27
C PRO A 484 37.03 31.62 11.86
N ARG A 485 36.17 32.35 11.12
CA ARG A 485 36.42 32.78 9.72
C ARG A 485 37.81 33.40 9.51
N GLU A 486 38.34 34.07 10.53
CA GLU A 486 39.67 34.69 10.55
C GLU A 486 40.82 33.67 10.47
N THR A 487 40.64 32.45 10.98
CA THR A 487 41.59 31.34 10.87
C THR A 487 41.39 30.54 9.57
N THR A 488 40.15 30.48 9.06
CA THR A 488 39.76 29.74 7.86
C THR A 488 40.45 30.30 6.61
N GLY A 489 40.66 31.62 6.53
CA GLY A 489 41.42 32.26 5.44
C GLY A 489 42.91 31.85 5.36
N ARG A 490 43.53 31.43 6.47
CA ARG A 490 44.93 30.95 6.50
C ARG A 490 45.06 29.42 6.44
N LEU A 491 44.05 28.67 6.89
CA LEU A 491 44.09 27.19 6.97
C LEU A 491 43.45 26.46 5.77
N LEU A 492 42.58 27.11 4.97
CA LEU A 492 41.89 26.47 3.84
C LEU A 492 42.83 25.99 2.72
N GLY A 493 44.04 26.54 2.61
CA GLY A 493 45.04 26.08 1.65
C GLY A 493 45.81 24.82 2.10
N LEU A 494 45.89 24.54 3.40
CA LEU A 494 46.72 23.46 3.96
C LEU A 494 45.89 22.26 4.42
N ASN A 495 44.71 22.49 4.99
CA ASN A 495 43.97 21.44 5.70
C ASN A 495 43.07 20.58 4.80
N ARG A 496 42.59 21.11 3.65
CA ARG A 496 41.81 20.31 2.68
C ARG A 496 42.67 19.21 2.04
N ASN A 497 43.92 19.54 1.70
CA ASN A 497 44.89 18.62 1.14
C ASN A 497 45.42 17.63 2.19
N LEU A 498 45.62 18.06 3.44
CA LEU A 498 46.07 17.17 4.51
C LEU A 498 45.00 16.15 4.91
N LEU A 499 43.71 16.54 4.92
CA LEU A 499 42.61 15.62 5.22
C LEU A 499 42.35 14.66 4.06
N GLN A 500 42.42 15.13 2.81
CA GLN A 500 42.41 14.24 1.62
C GLN A 500 43.60 13.28 1.64
N TYR A 501 44.79 13.75 1.99
CA TYR A 501 46.01 12.95 2.10
C TYR A 501 45.93 11.92 3.24
N THR A 502 45.41 12.29 4.41
CA THR A 502 45.28 11.36 5.55
C THR A 502 44.20 10.32 5.29
N LEU A 503 43.11 10.68 4.59
CA LEU A 503 42.07 9.74 4.19
C LEU A 503 42.51 8.85 3.02
N SER A 504 43.33 9.34 2.08
CA SER A 504 43.92 8.52 1.02
C SER A 504 45.04 7.60 1.52
N PHE A 505 45.81 8.04 2.53
CA PHE A 505 46.90 7.26 3.13
C PHE A 505 46.39 6.14 4.05
N LEU A 506 45.22 6.30 4.65
CA LEU A 506 44.57 5.26 5.47
C LEU A 506 43.74 4.27 4.63
N SER A 507 43.59 4.53 3.33
CA SER A 507 42.94 3.65 2.35
C SER A 507 44.01 3.00 1.47
N ASN A 508 44.67 1.95 1.97
CA ASN A 508 45.57 1.14 1.15
C ASN A 508 44.79 0.42 0.04
N ASP A 509 44.83 1.00 -1.16
CA ASP A 509 45.08 0.26 -2.41
C ASP A 509 45.81 1.22 -3.38
N GLU A 510 46.92 0.74 -3.93
CA GLU A 510 47.79 1.50 -4.83
C GLU A 510 47.12 1.78 -6.18
N LYS A 511 47.43 2.97 -6.73
CA LYS A 511 47.14 3.49 -8.09
C LYS A 511 45.73 4.03 -8.31
N ASP A 512 45.54 5.34 -8.14
CA ASP A 512 45.37 6.28 -9.27
C ASP A 512 44.95 7.70 -8.85
N VAL A 513 45.55 8.67 -9.58
CA VAL A 513 45.15 10.06 -9.89
C VAL A 513 44.76 11.03 -8.74
N LEU A 514 45.64 12.02 -8.54
CA LEU A 514 45.39 13.30 -7.85
C LEU A 514 44.58 14.28 -8.73
N PRO A 515 43.63 15.06 -8.16
CA PRO A 515 43.11 16.27 -8.78
C PRO A 515 43.83 17.54 -8.27
N ASP A 516 44.21 18.44 -9.19
CA ASP A 516 44.92 19.67 -8.89
C ASP A 516 43.99 20.91 -8.79
N VAL A 517 44.29 21.81 -7.85
CA VAL A 517 43.69 23.16 -7.77
C VAL A 517 44.81 24.20 -7.85
N LYS A 518 44.90 24.82 -9.03
CA LYS A 518 45.37 26.18 -9.36
C LYS A 518 46.51 26.77 -8.52
N ASN A 519 47.75 26.55 -8.98
CA ASN A 519 48.86 27.46 -8.69
C ASN A 519 49.79 27.64 -9.91
N LYS A 520 50.07 28.89 -10.30
CA LYS A 520 50.79 29.28 -11.55
C LYS A 520 52.18 28.65 -11.74
N ARG A 521 52.78 28.07 -10.69
CA ARG A 521 54.06 27.33 -10.78
C ARG A 521 53.90 25.92 -11.36
N LEU A 522 52.76 25.25 -11.15
CA LEU A 522 52.54 23.89 -11.63
C LEU A 522 52.26 23.84 -13.14
N SER A 523 51.59 24.86 -13.69
CA SER A 523 51.33 24.97 -15.14
C SER A 523 52.60 25.01 -15.99
N ARG A 524 53.72 25.53 -15.46
CA ARG A 524 55.02 25.48 -16.14
C ARG A 524 55.66 24.09 -16.11
N SER A 525 55.49 23.34 -15.02
CA SER A 525 55.98 21.95 -14.94
C SER A 525 55.14 20.97 -15.76
N LEU A 526 53.83 21.20 -15.88
CA LEU A 526 52.93 20.35 -16.67
C LEU A 526 53.08 20.57 -18.17
N ASN A 527 53.32 21.80 -18.64
CA ASN A 527 53.64 22.06 -20.05
C ASN A 527 54.97 21.43 -20.49
N ASN A 528 55.91 21.25 -19.56
CA ASN A 528 57.17 20.53 -19.83
C ASN A 528 57.00 19.00 -19.85
N ALA A 529 55.84 18.47 -19.43
CA ALA A 529 55.58 17.04 -19.29
C ALA A 529 54.67 16.42 -20.38
N GLY A 530 54.20 17.22 -21.36
CA GLY A 530 53.61 16.70 -22.60
C GLY A 530 52.31 15.89 -22.47
N LEU A 531 51.38 16.28 -21.59
CA LEU A 531 50.09 15.57 -21.41
C LEU A 531 48.93 16.33 -22.05
N GLU A 532 48.16 15.64 -22.90
CA GLU A 532 47.07 16.20 -23.72
C GLU A 532 45.79 16.54 -22.93
N ALA A 533 44.95 17.39 -23.54
CA ALA A 533 43.80 18.05 -22.92
C ALA A 533 42.60 17.10 -22.65
N ILE A 534 42.08 17.15 -21.41
CA ILE A 534 40.84 16.48 -21.00
C ILE A 534 39.63 17.12 -21.72
N GLN A 535 38.75 16.30 -22.30
CA GLN A 535 37.56 16.77 -23.00
C GLN A 535 36.44 17.14 -22.00
N LYS A 536 35.71 18.21 -22.33
CA LYS A 536 34.62 18.74 -21.49
C LYS A 536 33.49 17.74 -21.22
N SER A 537 33.28 16.79 -22.13
CA SER A 537 32.29 15.71 -22.01
C SER A 537 32.60 14.74 -20.87
N ASP A 538 33.88 14.54 -20.52
CA ASP A 538 34.29 13.68 -19.41
C ASP A 538 33.94 14.32 -18.05
N VAL A 539 34.07 15.65 -17.95
CA VAL A 539 33.70 16.43 -16.75
C VAL A 539 32.18 16.44 -16.54
N ILE A 540 31.40 16.52 -17.63
CA ILE A 540 29.93 16.47 -17.56
C ILE A 540 29.45 15.08 -17.13
N SER A 541 30.07 14.01 -17.68
CA SER A 541 29.75 12.63 -17.32
C SER A 541 30.01 12.34 -15.84
N PHE A 542 31.15 12.80 -15.32
CA PHE A 542 31.49 12.67 -13.90
C PHE A 542 30.51 13.41 -12.96
N LYS A 543 30.11 14.64 -13.33
CA LYS A 543 29.11 15.41 -12.56
C LYS A 543 27.74 14.72 -12.56
N ALA A 544 27.32 14.16 -13.69
CA ALA A 544 26.07 13.42 -13.81
C ALA A 544 26.08 12.17 -12.91
N GLU A 545 27.18 11.41 -12.92
CA GLU A 545 27.34 10.22 -12.07
C GLU A 545 27.33 10.57 -10.57
N TYR A 546 27.99 11.67 -10.18
CA TYR A 546 27.99 12.15 -8.80
C TYR A 546 26.59 12.58 -8.33
N LEU A 547 25.87 13.35 -9.16
CA LEU A 547 24.49 13.78 -8.86
C LEU A 547 23.58 12.55 -8.67
N MET A 548 23.75 11.55 -9.53
CA MET A 548 23.02 10.28 -9.47
C MET A 548 23.28 9.49 -8.19
N LYS A 549 24.55 9.32 -7.81
CA LYS A 549 24.93 8.64 -6.56
C LYS A 549 24.41 9.39 -5.32
N SER A 550 24.32 10.72 -5.38
CA SER A 550 23.77 11.53 -4.29
C SER A 550 22.24 11.45 -4.16
N MET A 551 21.55 11.06 -5.23
CA MET A 551 20.09 10.91 -5.28
C MET A 551 19.60 9.50 -4.93
N THR A 552 20.49 8.51 -4.94
CA THR A 552 20.17 7.13 -4.56
C THR A 552 20.70 6.82 -3.16
N SER A 553 19.89 7.00 -2.12
CA SER A 553 20.14 6.31 -0.84
C SER A 553 19.75 4.84 -0.98
N GLU A 554 20.58 3.91 -0.49
CA GLU A 554 20.31 2.46 -0.60
C GLU A 554 18.95 2.02 -0.01
N ASP A 555 18.36 2.80 0.90
CA ASP A 555 17.03 2.54 1.46
C ASP A 555 15.86 2.74 0.47
N GLU A 556 16.07 3.44 -0.66
CA GLU A 556 15.04 3.67 -1.68
C GLU A 556 15.08 2.64 -2.82
N LEU A 557 16.04 1.70 -2.80
CA LEU A 557 16.20 0.65 -3.82
C LEU A 557 15.11 -0.44 -3.78
N TYR A 558 14.29 -0.52 -2.71
CA TYR A 558 13.32 -1.62 -2.52
C TYR A 558 11.85 -1.28 -2.79
N PHE A 559 11.47 -0.01 -2.84
CA PHE A 559 10.07 0.39 -3.04
C PHE A 559 10.01 1.38 -4.19
N GLY A 560 9.29 1.08 -5.28
CA GLY A 560 9.16 1.91 -6.48
C GLY A 560 8.50 3.29 -6.28
N ARG A 561 8.98 4.07 -5.31
CA ARG A 561 8.50 5.41 -4.97
C ARG A 561 8.82 6.39 -6.11
N PRO A 562 7.98 7.42 -6.31
CA PRO A 562 8.28 8.51 -7.23
C PRO A 562 9.51 9.29 -6.76
N ILE A 563 10.36 9.73 -7.70
CA ILE A 563 11.45 10.68 -7.43
C ILE A 563 10.80 11.93 -6.83
N LYS A 564 11.33 12.46 -5.73
CA LYS A 564 10.76 13.68 -5.12
C LYS A 564 10.88 14.83 -6.11
N GLN A 565 9.86 15.69 -6.17
CA GLN A 565 9.80 16.80 -7.13
C GLN A 565 11.06 17.68 -7.10
N LYS A 566 11.61 17.94 -5.90
CA LYS A 566 12.86 18.71 -5.72
C LYS A 566 14.06 18.08 -6.44
N ASP A 567 14.16 16.75 -6.42
CA ASP A 567 15.27 16.02 -7.03
C ASP A 567 15.09 15.95 -8.56
N ALA A 568 13.84 15.82 -9.02
CA ALA A 568 13.48 15.98 -10.41
C ALA A 568 13.80 17.40 -10.94
N ASP A 569 13.51 18.44 -10.17
CA ASP A 569 13.81 19.84 -10.52
C ASP A 569 15.34 20.08 -10.56
N ALA A 570 16.11 19.45 -9.66
CA ALA A 570 17.56 19.51 -9.65
C ALA A 570 18.19 18.80 -10.87
N LEU A 571 17.66 17.64 -11.26
CA LEU A 571 18.05 16.95 -12.50
C LEU A 571 17.72 17.78 -13.74
N LEU A 572 16.51 18.33 -13.82
CA LEU A 572 16.11 19.20 -14.93
C LEU A 572 17.00 20.43 -15.02
N LYS A 573 17.33 21.06 -13.90
CA LYS A 573 18.25 22.20 -13.85
C LYS A 573 19.65 21.79 -14.32
N PHE A 574 20.19 20.68 -13.83
CA PHE A 574 21.49 20.16 -14.26
C PHE A 574 21.52 19.91 -15.77
N PHE A 575 20.49 19.25 -16.31
CA PHE A 575 20.39 18.98 -17.74
C PHE A 575 20.28 20.26 -18.57
N ARG A 576 19.45 21.22 -18.16
CA ARG A 576 19.35 22.52 -18.86
C ARG A 576 20.67 23.29 -18.87
N GLU A 577 21.41 23.27 -17.77
CA GLU A 577 22.67 24.02 -17.65
C GLU A 577 23.83 23.36 -18.40
N ASN A 578 23.80 22.04 -18.61
CA ASN A 578 24.96 21.30 -19.14
C ASN A 578 24.73 20.66 -20.52
N LEU A 579 23.48 20.45 -20.95
CA LEU A 579 23.19 19.85 -22.26
C LEU A 579 23.20 20.84 -23.42
N VAL A 580 22.99 22.15 -23.17
CA VAL A 580 22.95 23.19 -24.23
C VAL A 580 24.25 23.25 -25.03
N GLU A 581 25.36 22.80 -24.45
CA GLU A 581 26.69 22.83 -25.06
C GLU A 581 27.23 21.42 -25.39
N THR A 582 26.43 20.36 -25.22
CA THR A 582 26.85 18.98 -25.50
C THR A 582 26.60 18.68 -26.98
N GLU A 583 27.65 18.34 -27.73
CA GLU A 583 27.51 17.93 -29.13
C GLU A 583 26.74 16.60 -29.22
N VAL A 584 25.95 16.44 -30.29
CA VAL A 584 25.13 15.23 -30.53
C VAL A 584 25.95 13.94 -30.45
N LYS A 585 27.23 13.99 -30.86
CA LYS A 585 28.16 12.85 -30.84
C LYS A 585 28.52 12.36 -29.42
N ASP A 586 28.36 13.19 -28.40
CA ASP A 586 28.69 12.85 -27.01
C ASP A 586 27.47 12.31 -26.23
N LEU A 587 26.28 12.44 -26.80
CA LEU A 587 25.02 12.00 -26.19
C LEU A 587 24.97 10.49 -25.88
N PRO A 588 25.50 9.57 -26.71
CA PRO A 588 25.55 8.15 -26.38
C PRO A 588 26.39 7.84 -25.14
N LYS A 589 27.50 8.57 -24.91
CA LYS A 589 28.33 8.42 -23.70
C LYS A 589 27.55 8.87 -22.46
N LEU A 590 26.84 9.99 -22.59
CA LEU A 590 26.01 10.53 -21.52
C LEU A 590 24.84 9.57 -21.19
N LEU A 591 24.18 9.01 -22.20
CA LEU A 591 23.14 7.97 -22.06
C LEU A 591 23.67 6.71 -21.37
N LYS A 592 24.89 6.28 -21.71
CA LYS A 592 25.57 5.11 -21.12
C LYS A 592 25.76 5.26 -19.60
N CYS A 593 25.98 6.49 -19.12
CA CYS A 593 26.09 6.80 -17.69
C CYS A 593 24.78 6.51 -16.91
N PHE A 594 23.65 6.36 -17.60
CA PHE A 594 22.34 6.09 -16.99
C PHE A 594 21.90 4.62 -17.12
N GLU A 595 22.74 3.73 -17.66
CA GLU A 595 22.31 2.37 -18.05
C GLU A 595 22.20 1.33 -16.92
N GLY A 596 22.56 1.67 -15.68
CA GLY A 596 22.59 0.72 -14.55
C GLY A 596 21.50 0.85 -13.47
N GLY A 597 20.56 1.79 -13.56
CA GLY A 597 19.65 2.13 -12.45
C GLY A 597 18.18 1.76 -12.64
N LYS A 598 17.47 1.38 -11.55
CA LYS A 598 16.00 1.15 -11.53
C LYS A 598 15.16 2.37 -11.98
N HIS A 599 15.76 3.55 -12.07
CA HIS A 599 15.12 4.80 -12.51
C HIS A 599 15.53 5.25 -13.93
N LYS A 600 16.21 4.39 -14.71
CA LYS A 600 16.72 4.68 -16.07
C LYS A 600 15.68 5.38 -16.96
N SER A 601 14.46 4.85 -17.02
CA SER A 601 13.38 5.42 -17.85
C SER A 601 12.95 6.82 -17.40
N ARG A 602 12.86 7.07 -16.09
CA ARG A 602 12.45 8.39 -15.55
C ARG A 602 13.51 9.46 -15.77
N ILE A 603 14.79 9.14 -15.55
CA ILE A 603 15.89 10.09 -15.78
C ILE A 603 16.01 10.43 -17.26
N ARG A 604 15.83 9.43 -18.12
CA ARG A 604 15.78 9.63 -19.57
C ARG A 604 14.59 10.53 -19.98
N ASN A 605 13.41 10.39 -19.35
CA ASN A 605 12.29 11.32 -19.56
C ASN A 605 12.66 12.77 -19.19
N TYR A 606 13.29 12.99 -18.04
CA TYR A 606 13.70 14.34 -17.62
C TYR A 606 14.75 14.94 -18.56
N MET A 607 15.69 14.13 -19.05
CA MET A 607 16.69 14.57 -20.01
C MET A 607 16.05 15.00 -21.34
N ILE A 608 15.15 14.19 -21.89
CA ILE A 608 14.42 14.51 -23.13
C ILE A 608 13.59 15.76 -22.97
N ARG A 609 12.87 15.88 -21.85
CA ARG A 609 12.08 17.08 -21.54
C ARG A 609 12.95 18.32 -21.42
N ALA A 610 14.11 18.23 -20.77
CA ALA A 610 15.06 19.34 -20.69
C ALA A 610 15.58 19.75 -22.07
N LEU A 611 15.92 18.80 -22.94
CA LEU A 611 16.33 19.08 -24.32
C LEU A 611 15.21 19.79 -25.11
N LEU A 612 13.98 19.26 -25.03
CA LEU A 612 12.81 19.87 -25.68
C LEU A 612 12.47 21.27 -25.13
N GLU A 613 12.62 21.50 -23.84
CA GLU A 613 12.41 22.81 -23.21
C GLU A 613 13.51 23.82 -23.55
N SER A 614 14.74 23.35 -23.77
CA SER A 614 15.86 24.17 -24.23
C SER A 614 15.87 24.46 -25.74
N GLY A 615 14.86 23.98 -26.48
CA GLY A 615 14.77 24.15 -27.94
C GLY A 615 15.72 23.27 -28.76
N GLN A 616 16.35 22.26 -28.14
CA GLN A 616 17.26 21.32 -28.80
C GLN A 616 16.48 20.19 -29.51
N THR A 617 15.51 20.57 -30.34
CA THR A 617 14.59 19.64 -31.00
C THR A 617 15.29 18.77 -32.05
N SER A 618 16.36 19.26 -32.68
CA SER A 618 17.20 18.48 -33.60
C SER A 618 17.87 17.28 -32.92
N VAL A 619 18.37 17.46 -31.70
CA VAL A 619 19.00 16.39 -30.90
C VAL A 619 17.96 15.33 -30.55
N VAL A 620 16.77 15.76 -30.12
CA VAL A 620 15.66 14.87 -29.77
C VAL A 620 15.14 14.12 -31.00
N ASN A 621 15.07 14.79 -32.15
CA ASN A 621 14.70 14.17 -33.42
C ASN A 621 15.72 13.10 -33.86
N GLU A 622 17.02 13.36 -33.73
CA GLU A 622 18.06 12.35 -34.03
C GLU A 622 18.05 11.17 -33.04
N MET A 623 17.80 11.41 -31.75
CA MET A 623 17.60 10.33 -30.78
C MET A 623 16.40 9.44 -31.15
N ALA A 624 15.28 10.06 -31.52
CA ALA A 624 14.07 9.36 -31.92
C ALA A 624 14.26 8.55 -33.21
N LYS A 625 15.07 9.05 -34.17
CA LYS A 625 15.42 8.32 -35.40
C LYS A 625 16.36 7.14 -35.14
N THR A 626 17.35 7.33 -34.27
CA THR A 626 18.39 6.32 -34.00
C THR A 626 17.91 5.18 -33.10
N ASN A 627 17.01 5.45 -32.14
CA ASN A 627 16.53 4.45 -31.18
C ASN A 627 15.01 4.60 -30.87
N PRO A 628 14.12 4.42 -31.85
CA PRO A 628 12.68 4.69 -31.69
C PRO A 628 12.03 3.81 -30.62
N LYS A 629 12.44 2.54 -30.51
CA LYS A 629 11.92 1.59 -29.50
C LYS A 629 12.22 2.05 -28.07
N GLU A 630 13.46 2.44 -27.81
CA GLU A 630 13.84 2.97 -26.49
C GLU A 630 13.15 4.29 -26.15
N PHE A 631 12.78 5.06 -27.17
CA PHE A 631 12.02 6.31 -27.03
C PHE A 631 10.53 6.05 -26.78
N SER A 632 9.99 4.95 -27.31
CA SER A 632 8.58 4.55 -27.13
C SER A 632 8.27 4.01 -25.73
N GLU A 633 9.27 3.45 -25.05
CA GLU A 633 9.18 2.96 -23.66
C GLU A 633 9.20 4.11 -22.63
N LEU A 634 9.40 5.33 -23.09
CA LEU A 634 9.45 6.53 -22.27
C LEU A 634 8.05 7.12 -22.14
N ALA A 635 7.63 7.36 -20.90
CA ALA A 635 6.37 8.03 -20.59
C ALA A 635 6.44 9.52 -20.96
N ILE A 636 6.49 9.78 -22.26
CA ILE A 636 6.55 11.10 -22.87
C ILE A 636 5.13 11.68 -22.88
N ASP A 637 4.99 12.87 -22.31
CA ASP A 637 3.73 13.61 -22.30
C ASP A 637 3.39 14.10 -23.72
N PHE A 638 2.12 14.23 -24.00
CA PHE A 638 1.60 14.72 -25.27
C PHE A 638 2.21 16.07 -25.70
N SER A 639 2.50 16.96 -24.75
CA SER A 639 3.10 18.27 -25.02
C SER A 639 4.50 18.18 -25.65
N ASP A 640 5.19 17.06 -25.47
CA ASP A 640 6.57 16.87 -25.90
C ASP A 640 6.63 16.43 -27.38
N PHE A 641 5.66 15.63 -27.84
CA PHE A 641 5.51 15.28 -29.26
C PHE A 641 5.24 16.49 -30.16
N LYS A 642 4.58 17.53 -29.64
CA LYS A 642 4.35 18.79 -30.38
C LYS A 642 5.64 19.53 -30.73
N LYS A 643 6.72 19.25 -30.04
CA LYS A 643 8.02 19.90 -30.23
C LYS A 643 8.94 19.10 -31.15
N MET A 644 8.53 17.88 -31.54
CA MET A 644 9.29 17.00 -32.42
C MET A 644 8.86 17.16 -33.89
N GLU A 645 9.75 16.79 -34.81
CA GLU A 645 9.38 16.69 -36.23
C GLU A 645 8.32 15.59 -36.43
N PRO A 646 7.38 15.76 -37.38
CA PRO A 646 6.33 14.76 -37.63
C PRO A 646 6.86 13.36 -37.92
N LYS A 647 7.96 13.25 -38.69
CA LYS A 647 8.61 11.98 -39.02
C LYS A 647 9.20 11.30 -37.79
N SER A 648 9.89 12.05 -36.93
CA SER A 648 10.45 11.54 -35.68
C SER A 648 9.37 11.12 -34.69
N SER A 649 8.29 11.90 -34.60
CA SER A 649 7.12 11.57 -33.78
C SER A 649 6.47 10.26 -34.23
N ALA A 650 6.33 10.06 -35.54
CA ALA A 650 5.75 8.85 -36.10
C ALA A 650 6.63 7.62 -35.90
N LEU A 651 7.96 7.74 -35.99
CA LEU A 651 8.89 6.64 -35.68
C LEU A 651 8.74 6.16 -34.24
N VAL A 652 8.60 7.08 -33.28
CA VAL A 652 8.40 6.73 -31.87
C VAL A 652 7.03 6.10 -31.64
N LEU A 653 5.98 6.68 -32.23
CA LEU A 653 4.62 6.14 -32.12
C LEU A 653 4.48 4.74 -32.74
N ASN A 654 5.23 4.41 -33.79
CA ASN A 654 5.22 3.09 -34.41
C ASN A 654 5.73 1.96 -33.49
N GLU A 655 6.53 2.29 -32.49
CA GLU A 655 7.12 1.34 -31.54
C GLU A 655 6.32 1.24 -30.22
N MET A 656 5.34 2.13 -30.00
CA MET A 656 4.52 2.15 -28.79
C MET A 656 3.49 1.00 -28.77
N ARG A 657 3.03 0.64 -27.57
CA ARG A 657 1.90 -0.30 -27.42
C ARG A 657 0.62 0.36 -27.95
N PHE A 658 -0.25 -0.42 -28.60
CA PHE A 658 -1.46 0.09 -29.26
C PHE A 658 -2.37 0.93 -28.34
N GLY A 659 -2.48 0.58 -27.05
CA GLY A 659 -3.26 1.35 -26.07
C GLY A 659 -2.67 2.74 -25.78
N ASP A 660 -1.35 2.88 -25.80
CA ASP A 660 -0.65 4.15 -25.58
C ASP A 660 -0.73 5.03 -26.84
N ILE A 661 -0.58 4.42 -28.03
CA ILE A 661 -0.81 5.09 -29.33
C ILE A 661 -2.23 5.68 -29.37
N ARG A 662 -3.24 4.92 -28.96
CA ARG A 662 -4.64 5.38 -28.95
C ARG A 662 -4.82 6.63 -28.10
N LYS A 663 -4.27 6.65 -26.88
CA LYS A 663 -4.35 7.80 -25.96
C LYS A 663 -3.70 9.03 -26.59
N HIS A 664 -2.48 8.89 -27.11
CA HIS A 664 -1.73 10.00 -27.72
C HIS A 664 -2.37 10.51 -29.01
N LEU A 665 -2.96 9.63 -29.84
CA LEU A 665 -3.73 10.03 -31.02
C LEU A 665 -5.02 10.79 -30.66
N SER A 666 -5.67 10.42 -29.55
CA SER A 666 -6.82 11.15 -29.03
C SER A 666 -6.42 12.56 -28.59
N ASP A 667 -5.30 12.68 -27.87
CA ASP A 667 -4.77 13.97 -27.40
C ASP A 667 -4.28 14.86 -28.57
N LEU A 668 -3.63 14.28 -29.60
CA LEU A 668 -3.23 14.96 -30.85
C LEU A 668 -4.40 15.65 -31.54
N ASN A 669 -5.55 14.97 -31.63
CA ASN A 669 -6.75 15.51 -32.24
C ASN A 669 -7.46 16.51 -31.32
N ARG A 670 -7.56 16.23 -30.01
CA ARG A 670 -8.20 17.13 -29.04
C ARG A 670 -7.53 18.50 -29.00
N ALA A 671 -6.22 18.54 -29.17
CA ALA A 671 -5.46 19.79 -29.16
C ALA A 671 -5.36 20.49 -30.53
N ARG A 672 -6.12 20.04 -31.54
CA ARG A 672 -6.10 20.57 -32.93
C ARG A 672 -4.68 20.75 -33.47
N TYR A 673 -3.83 19.75 -33.27
CA TYR A 673 -2.43 19.85 -33.66
C TYR A 673 -2.30 19.91 -35.19
N VAL A 674 -1.66 20.98 -35.69
CA VAL A 674 -1.55 21.31 -37.13
C VAL A 674 -0.89 20.18 -37.92
N HIS A 675 0.01 19.42 -37.32
CA HIS A 675 0.72 18.30 -37.98
C HIS A 675 0.12 16.91 -37.69
N SER A 676 -1.08 16.83 -37.10
CA SER A 676 -1.72 15.52 -36.80
C SER A 676 -1.89 14.66 -38.05
N THR A 677 -2.20 15.27 -39.21
CA THR A 677 -2.37 14.58 -40.48
C THR A 677 -1.03 14.05 -41.02
N GLU A 678 0.07 14.79 -40.87
CA GLU A 678 1.42 14.36 -41.30
C GLU A 678 1.98 13.23 -40.42
N ILE A 679 1.71 13.27 -39.11
CA ILE A 679 2.06 12.18 -38.19
C ILE A 679 1.30 10.92 -38.59
N MET A 680 -0.01 11.02 -38.81
CA MET A 680 -0.84 9.87 -39.24
C MET A 680 -0.38 9.27 -40.58
N LYS A 681 0.01 10.11 -41.54
CA LYS A 681 0.59 9.66 -42.82
C LYS A 681 1.94 8.95 -42.67
N SER A 682 2.66 9.24 -41.59
CA SER A 682 3.98 8.69 -41.33
C SER A 682 3.96 7.46 -40.40
N LEU A 683 2.80 7.14 -39.81
CA LEU A 683 2.61 5.89 -39.07
C LEU A 683 2.60 4.70 -40.03
N ASN A 684 3.23 3.61 -39.65
CA ASN A 684 3.16 2.38 -40.42
C ASN A 684 1.74 1.80 -40.33
N GLN A 685 1.34 1.07 -41.36
CA GLN A 685 -0.02 0.55 -41.49
C GLN A 685 -0.41 -0.36 -40.31
N THR A 686 0.55 -1.09 -39.73
CA THR A 686 0.35 -2.00 -38.59
C THR A 686 0.03 -1.24 -37.29
N ALA A 687 0.77 -0.17 -36.98
CA ALA A 687 0.56 0.69 -35.83
C ALA A 687 -0.79 1.42 -35.92
N LEU A 688 -1.11 1.92 -37.12
CA LEU A 688 -2.39 2.55 -37.41
C LEU A 688 -3.54 1.54 -37.19
N THR A 689 -3.45 0.36 -37.81
CA THR A 689 -4.48 -0.68 -37.72
C THR A 689 -4.69 -1.15 -36.28
N GLY A 690 -3.63 -1.47 -35.54
CA GLY A 690 -3.76 -1.93 -34.16
C GLY A 690 -4.29 -0.87 -33.19
N ALA A 691 -3.98 0.42 -33.40
CA ALA A 691 -4.58 1.50 -32.62
C ALA A 691 -6.08 1.65 -32.87
N PHE A 692 -6.53 1.51 -34.12
CA PHE A 692 -7.95 1.51 -34.48
C PHE A 692 -8.67 0.27 -33.93
N GLU A 693 -8.08 -0.92 -34.03
CA GLU A 693 -8.67 -2.16 -33.51
C GLU A 693 -8.77 -2.18 -31.98
N SER A 694 -7.74 -1.69 -31.27
CA SER A 694 -7.81 -1.49 -29.81
C SER A 694 -8.88 -0.46 -29.41
N GLY A 695 -9.09 0.57 -30.24
CA GLY A 695 -10.19 1.53 -30.10
C GLY A 695 -11.58 0.91 -30.24
N LEU A 696 -11.72 -0.12 -31.08
CA LEU A 696 -12.98 -0.85 -31.32
C LEU A 696 -13.38 -1.77 -30.14
N GLU A 697 -12.43 -2.16 -29.29
CA GLU A 697 -12.66 -3.04 -28.13
C GLU A 697 -12.98 -2.28 -26.84
N TYR A 698 -12.38 -1.10 -26.62
CA TYR A 698 -12.42 -0.39 -25.33
C TYR A 698 -13.09 1.00 -25.41
N GLY A 699 -14.21 1.13 -26.13
CA GLY A 699 -14.99 2.40 -26.19
C GLY A 699 -14.83 3.16 -27.50
N TRP A 700 -15.60 2.73 -28.51
CA TRP A 700 -15.59 3.25 -29.87
C TRP A 700 -16.20 4.66 -30.01
N ARG A 701 -17.07 5.07 -29.08
CA ARG A 701 -17.86 6.31 -29.17
C ARG A 701 -16.98 7.55 -29.05
N GLU A 702 -16.05 7.57 -28.08
CA GLU A 702 -15.11 8.70 -27.94
C GLU A 702 -14.00 8.69 -28.99
N PHE A 703 -13.55 7.53 -29.48
CA PHE A 703 -12.48 7.51 -30.46
C PHE A 703 -12.97 7.94 -31.86
N SER A 704 -14.15 7.47 -32.28
CA SER A 704 -14.75 7.81 -33.58
C SER A 704 -15.30 9.24 -33.63
N GLN A 705 -15.98 9.72 -32.57
CA GLN A 705 -16.47 11.10 -32.58
C GLN A 705 -15.34 12.13 -32.71
N TYR A 706 -14.16 11.87 -32.15
CA TYR A 706 -13.08 12.85 -32.10
C TYR A 706 -12.14 12.83 -33.31
N ILE A 707 -11.93 11.68 -33.96
CA ILE A 707 -11.17 11.61 -35.22
C ILE A 707 -11.99 12.16 -36.39
N PHE A 708 -13.31 11.94 -36.38
CA PHE A 708 -14.14 12.17 -37.57
C PHE A 708 -14.98 13.46 -37.56
N TYR A 709 -15.23 14.10 -36.41
CA TYR A 709 -15.95 15.39 -36.36
C TYR A 709 -15.04 16.62 -36.38
N GLY A 710 -13.72 16.46 -36.22
CA GLY A 710 -12.76 17.57 -36.15
C GLY A 710 -12.00 17.91 -37.44
N LYS A 711 -12.11 17.09 -38.49
CA LYS A 711 -11.34 17.21 -39.74
C LYS A 711 -12.21 17.47 -40.96
N ASN A 712 -11.67 18.15 -41.97
CA ASN A 712 -12.38 18.36 -43.24
C ASN A 712 -12.54 17.02 -44.01
N SER A 713 -13.45 16.96 -44.98
CA SER A 713 -13.70 15.73 -45.77
C SER A 713 -12.44 15.18 -46.44
N SER A 714 -11.60 16.04 -46.98
CA SER A 714 -10.36 15.65 -47.68
C SER A 714 -9.37 14.93 -46.76
N GLU A 715 -9.14 15.42 -45.54
CA GLU A 715 -8.22 14.77 -44.59
C GLU A 715 -8.75 13.42 -44.10
N ARG A 716 -10.07 13.28 -43.98
CA ARG A 716 -10.71 12.00 -43.62
C ARG A 716 -10.48 10.97 -44.71
N ASP A 717 -10.67 11.34 -45.97
CA ASP A 717 -10.47 10.45 -47.11
C ASP A 717 -9.00 10.02 -47.24
N GLU A 718 -8.05 10.90 -46.96
CA GLU A 718 -6.63 10.55 -46.92
C GLU A 718 -6.31 9.55 -45.81
N ILE A 719 -6.90 9.69 -44.61
CA ILE A 719 -6.70 8.72 -43.52
C ILE A 719 -7.31 7.37 -43.86
N PHE A 720 -8.48 7.33 -44.50
CA PHE A 720 -9.10 6.07 -44.94
C PHE A 720 -8.26 5.31 -45.96
N LYS A 721 -7.54 6.00 -46.84
CA LYS A 721 -6.62 5.38 -47.80
C LYS A 721 -5.42 4.69 -47.15
N LEU A 722 -5.10 5.02 -45.89
CA LEU A 722 -3.97 4.43 -45.15
C LEU A 722 -4.37 3.16 -44.38
N LEU A 723 -5.67 2.85 -44.25
CA LEU A 723 -6.15 1.70 -43.52
C LEU A 723 -6.41 0.50 -44.45
N PRO A 724 -6.17 -0.75 -44.00
CA PRO A 724 -6.58 -1.93 -44.75
C PRO A 724 -8.10 -1.92 -45.03
N PRO A 725 -8.56 -2.36 -46.22
CA PRO A 725 -9.99 -2.37 -46.58
C PRO A 725 -10.89 -3.04 -45.54
N GLU A 726 -10.45 -4.15 -44.96
CA GLU A 726 -11.16 -4.89 -43.92
C GLU A 726 -11.33 -4.07 -42.63
N THR A 727 -10.33 -3.26 -42.27
CA THR A 727 -10.40 -2.37 -41.11
C THR A 727 -11.40 -1.24 -41.38
N VAL A 728 -11.37 -0.67 -42.59
CA VAL A 728 -12.34 0.34 -43.03
C VAL A 728 -13.77 -0.22 -42.97
N GLU A 729 -13.97 -1.46 -43.38
CA GLU A 729 -15.28 -2.13 -43.33
C GLU A 729 -15.75 -2.39 -41.89
N LYS A 730 -14.87 -2.88 -41.00
CA LYS A 730 -15.16 -3.01 -39.55
C LYS A 730 -15.58 -1.66 -38.94
N ILE A 731 -14.89 -0.58 -39.29
CA ILE A 731 -15.17 0.80 -38.84
C ILE A 731 -16.55 1.26 -39.32
N LYS A 732 -16.86 1.08 -40.62
CA LYS A 732 -18.18 1.38 -41.19
C LYS A 732 -19.28 0.55 -40.52
N ASN A 733 -19.03 -0.73 -40.25
CA ASN A 733 -20.02 -1.60 -39.62
C ASN A 733 -20.35 -1.22 -38.18
N LYS A 734 -19.39 -0.68 -37.41
CA LYS A 734 -19.59 -0.27 -36.01
C LYS A 734 -20.03 1.20 -35.83
N SER A 735 -20.03 2.03 -36.88
CA SER A 735 -20.45 3.44 -36.81
C SER A 735 -21.54 3.77 -37.86
N PRO A 736 -22.81 3.90 -37.45
CA PRO A 736 -23.92 4.24 -38.35
C PRO A 736 -23.76 5.59 -39.08
N HIS A 737 -22.93 6.50 -38.55
CA HIS A 737 -22.68 7.82 -39.13
C HIS A 737 -21.54 7.84 -40.17
N LEU A 738 -20.77 6.75 -40.30
CA LEU A 738 -19.69 6.59 -41.29
C LEU A 738 -20.09 5.68 -42.46
N ARG A 739 -21.17 4.90 -42.32
CA ARG A 739 -21.88 4.31 -43.46
C ARG A 739 -22.60 5.41 -44.20
#